data_AF-A0A921FI70-F1
#
_entry.id   AF-A0A921FI70-F1
#
_cell.length_a   1.000
_cell.length_b   1.000
_cell.length_c   1.000
_cell.angle_alpha   90.00
_cell.angle_beta   90.00
_cell.angle_gamma   90.00
#
_symmetry.space_group_name_H-M   'P 1'
#
loop_
_entity.id
_entity.type
_entity.pdbx_description
1 polymer ?
#
loop_
_entity_poly.entity_id
_entity_poly.type
_entity_poly.pdbx_seq_one_letter_code
_entity_poly.pdbx_strand_id
1 'polypeptide(L)'
;MVETATFDQLKQEYGASEADDQADTVYYLRHPILFANAVDDDETNGLGPLPDFISLTINSVTSQYPTGQGVYPIDGKNFDKLAEREVIMTDGGPDALHQKYRIMNISKTVGSENTVTIDLRHIDGDLADLTIDDNIQLQGASAIEAFNAIDQHLTAANPGIRFDSDVSSLSDVNFSMDTPAGNLLTDPDAEGDSATQSILGLFGGELVFDNWQIHHYQQAGRDINKPLKVGRDIQSLSSTTNVESTYTAIYPYATYESAPPQATEDNVDWGSYATNWDSVGTVVYHGGGGLPIYDSPVTGQHQIGTVENGQKIKLGTVVHDGDSTPVDADGNIGKVITTVGGHDWYPIEGGGWIDAQWIHFDKTGDYIVNPASGHVTVDASGTKTAGTKYPASGRAVVTYYGNGDKIHVYYSPYQGGDHYRTGKTLKNGQKFTYDYIACDENGNLWYRIGSHEWIYGPHISLNKSSSYASYPSHGRGVMKKNQQQYVMNKKTGRIEPSKKQIKWVSTRTKRTPKYLKRRRNGKTYKILNPRYKEYRKKKVRTTVKRGVYNLNYGQIVQGGVTYYKTSSGVYAKSSSFDWKADQSVKPYGPSKILAQTADMKGKVEVYSAPTKGSAVNWALKDGTGVDVVSTAKGADGKEWYYVKYDGDKYGYIPAKLTNTKGDIDEEPHSTEADSDTEDDSSDTNQDAQTIKVTLPEKILIADNCIGIENQRVLNLDLSSFFKHDYNDTSGLQADGTWRMTDEDISQLRELANDAMIEHQIGLPPTSIQVTAEQMKGDLDFLNQVCLNDRIGVEDDNAGVHTTAEVTSTEWDALNHRYISINIGDIPKTWQHLLKEQTQQEVRQATKSTNERIKHTNTLIGRAEYALSLEGDARRAALVAMMKGLDLTDKNGKPMISIKRFNKYLTDWSSKVLKLQNWVDGTKDAVIRGVNADGKIDWENAVDLVAKDEDAEMHFNIKGLSYRDPKTQEIRTAMGSDGSFYAEHGIFGDIIALKGKMVQMDAALRCDVGGFEMTIGQQNKYINSDWNDEKGFAIGSKHYAMGLSSGQLFISGINDKGDTVWTGNYGPSYVDLQGQNGGTIEISANSGTITINGDRVATENELRIISGNLTILQNQVNNLMAGKK
;
A
#
# COMPACT_ATOMS: atom_id res chain seq x y z
N MET A 1 -29.26 -47.52 62.06
CA MET A 1 -29.64 -48.61 61.15
C MET A 1 -31.14 -48.81 61.24
N VAL A 2 -31.88 -48.09 60.41
CA VAL A 2 -33.22 -48.45 59.94
C VAL A 2 -33.06 -48.35 58.43
N GLU A 3 -33.07 -49.49 57.74
CA GLU A 3 -32.91 -49.59 56.30
C GLU A 3 -34.13 -48.94 55.63
N THR A 4 -33.91 -47.83 54.95
CA THR A 4 -34.89 -47.24 54.02
C THR A 4 -34.52 -47.69 52.61
N ALA A 5 -35.52 -48.26 51.95
CA ALA A 5 -35.41 -48.98 50.69
C ALA A 5 -34.79 -48.14 49.55
N THR A 6 -33.96 -48.76 48.72
CA THR A 6 -33.45 -48.16 47.47
C THR A 6 -34.56 -48.03 46.42
N PHE A 7 -34.36 -47.20 45.40
CA PHE A 7 -35.33 -46.94 44.32
C PHE A 7 -35.83 -48.24 43.64
N ASP A 8 -34.95 -49.23 43.47
CA ASP A 8 -35.30 -50.57 42.97
C ASP A 8 -36.21 -51.39 43.90
N GLN A 9 -36.08 -51.18 45.21
CA GLN A 9 -36.88 -51.91 46.21
C GLN A 9 -38.31 -51.37 46.28
N LEU A 10 -38.53 -50.08 46.03
CA LEU A 10 -39.86 -49.48 45.89
C LEU A 10 -40.59 -49.98 44.63
N LYS A 11 -39.87 -50.29 43.55
CA LYS A 11 -40.42 -50.87 42.32
C LYS A 11 -40.92 -52.32 42.50
N GLN A 12 -40.34 -53.04 43.46
CA GLN A 12 -40.69 -54.43 43.78
C GLN A 12 -41.85 -54.57 44.77
N GLU A 13 -42.05 -53.58 45.66
CA GLU A 13 -43.00 -53.68 46.78
C GLU A 13 -44.45 -53.32 46.40
N TYR A 14 -44.68 -52.60 45.30
CA TYR A 14 -46.02 -52.15 44.88
C TYR A 14 -46.62 -52.87 43.65
N GLY A 15 -45.91 -53.84 43.07
CA GLY A 15 -46.41 -54.69 41.98
C GLY A 15 -46.55 -53.96 40.64
N ALA A 16 -46.18 -54.66 39.56
CA ALA A 16 -46.47 -54.20 38.20
C ALA A 16 -47.99 -54.16 37.99
N SER A 17 -48.58 -52.97 37.94
CA SER A 17 -49.91 -52.81 37.35
C SER A 17 -49.76 -52.91 35.83
N GLU A 18 -50.64 -53.68 35.19
CA GLU A 18 -50.73 -53.97 33.76
C GLU A 18 -50.81 -52.72 32.86
N ALA A 19 -49.69 -52.00 32.69
CA ALA A 19 -49.58 -50.85 31.80
C ALA A 19 -48.15 -50.69 31.24
N ASP A 20 -47.53 -51.81 30.84
CA ASP A 20 -46.17 -51.86 30.26
C ASP A 20 -46.15 -51.42 28.77
N ASP A 21 -47.04 -50.50 28.37
CA ASP A 21 -47.19 -50.00 26.99
C ASP A 21 -47.52 -48.48 26.91
N GLN A 22 -47.19 -47.67 27.93
CA GLN A 22 -47.20 -46.20 27.83
C GLN A 22 -45.92 -45.58 28.37
N ALA A 23 -45.25 -44.78 27.53
CA ALA A 23 -43.96 -44.17 27.78
C ALA A 23 -43.99 -42.91 28.66
N ASP A 24 -45.14 -42.50 29.22
CA ASP A 24 -45.29 -41.19 29.88
C ASP A 24 -45.87 -41.32 31.30
N THR A 25 -45.07 -41.76 32.27
CA THR A 25 -45.38 -41.49 33.70
C THR A 25 -44.37 -40.48 34.24
N VAL A 26 -44.80 -39.23 34.36
CA VAL A 26 -44.05 -38.14 35.00
C VAL A 26 -43.90 -38.47 36.50
N TYR A 27 -42.66 -38.61 36.98
CA TYR A 27 -42.37 -38.89 38.39
C TYR A 27 -42.04 -37.60 39.13
N TYR A 28 -43.06 -36.97 39.73
CA TYR A 28 -42.85 -35.84 40.62
C TYR A 28 -42.26 -36.26 41.97
N LEU A 29 -41.48 -35.39 42.59
CA LEU A 29 -40.92 -35.56 43.92
C LEU A 29 -42.02 -35.50 44.98
N ARG A 30 -42.16 -36.58 45.74
CA ARG A 30 -43.09 -36.62 46.88
C ARG A 30 -42.81 -35.53 47.93
N HIS A 31 -41.52 -35.23 48.15
CA HIS A 31 -41.05 -34.19 49.05
C HIS A 31 -39.78 -33.55 48.48
N PRO A 32 -39.55 -32.24 48.65
CA PRO A 32 -38.27 -31.62 48.31
C PRO A 32 -37.12 -32.28 49.05
N ILE A 33 -35.95 -32.39 48.44
CA ILE A 33 -34.79 -33.08 49.01
C ILE A 33 -33.67 -32.08 49.28
N LEU A 34 -33.10 -32.11 50.49
CA LEU A 34 -31.99 -31.25 50.87
C LEU A 34 -30.64 -31.91 50.53
N PHE A 35 -29.76 -31.16 49.89
CA PHE A 35 -28.39 -31.52 49.56
C PHE A 35 -27.41 -30.52 50.15
N ALA A 36 -26.21 -30.99 50.48
CA ALA A 36 -25.15 -30.13 50.99
C ALA A 36 -24.54 -29.29 49.87
N ASN A 37 -24.39 -29.89 48.67
CA ASN A 37 -23.83 -29.24 47.49
C ASN A 37 -24.66 -29.57 46.24
N ALA A 38 -24.58 -28.70 45.24
CA ALA A 38 -25.27 -28.87 43.97
C ALA A 38 -24.74 -30.04 43.11
N VAL A 39 -23.49 -30.46 43.34
CA VAL A 39 -22.84 -31.58 42.66
C VAL A 39 -23.08 -32.92 43.35
N ASP A 40 -23.81 -32.94 44.47
CA ASP A 40 -24.19 -34.18 45.15
C ASP A 40 -25.12 -34.99 44.24
N ASP A 41 -24.95 -36.32 44.27
CA ASP A 41 -25.66 -37.29 43.43
C ASP A 41 -27.19 -37.27 43.66
N ASP A 42 -27.91 -36.91 42.61
CA ASP A 42 -29.36 -36.73 42.52
C ASP A 42 -30.15 -38.02 42.83
N GLU A 43 -29.52 -39.19 42.68
CA GLU A 43 -30.12 -40.48 43.02
C GLU A 43 -30.06 -40.79 44.53
N THR A 44 -29.41 -39.94 45.32
CA THR A 44 -29.30 -40.07 46.77
C THR A 44 -30.30 -39.18 47.51
N ASN A 45 -30.64 -39.53 48.75
CA ASN A 45 -31.50 -38.69 49.60
C ASN A 45 -30.78 -37.47 50.20
N GLY A 46 -29.55 -37.16 49.77
CA GLY A 46 -28.74 -36.05 50.28
C GLY A 46 -28.67 -36.01 51.82
N LEU A 47 -28.86 -34.82 52.39
CA LEU A 47 -28.99 -34.55 53.82
C LEU A 47 -30.35 -34.99 54.40
N GLY A 48 -31.34 -35.20 53.53
CA GLY A 48 -32.63 -35.80 53.83
C GLY A 48 -33.81 -35.09 53.15
N PRO A 49 -34.98 -35.74 53.03
CA PRO A 49 -36.19 -35.13 52.51
C PRO A 49 -36.74 -34.07 53.47
N LEU A 50 -37.43 -33.06 52.95
CA LEU A 50 -38.05 -31.95 53.67
C LEU A 50 -39.59 -32.09 53.62
N PRO A 51 -40.19 -33.05 54.36
CA PRO A 51 -41.62 -33.34 54.25
C PRO A 51 -42.52 -32.29 54.89
N ASP A 52 -41.96 -31.43 55.75
CA ASP A 52 -42.73 -30.50 56.59
C ASP A 52 -42.88 -29.10 55.96
N PHE A 53 -42.55 -28.92 54.67
CA PHE A 53 -42.85 -27.66 53.97
C PHE A 53 -44.36 -27.35 54.03
N ILE A 54 -44.69 -26.12 54.43
CA ILE A 54 -46.07 -25.62 54.47
C ILE A 54 -46.49 -25.16 53.08
N SER A 55 -45.58 -24.47 52.38
CA SER A 55 -45.72 -24.06 50.99
C SER A 55 -44.34 -24.03 50.34
N LEU A 56 -44.29 -24.31 49.04
CA LEU A 56 -43.10 -24.12 48.21
C LEU A 56 -43.57 -23.73 46.81
N THR A 57 -43.30 -22.49 46.44
CA THR A 57 -43.68 -21.93 45.14
C THR A 57 -42.44 -21.67 44.32
N ILE A 58 -42.44 -22.12 43.06
CA ILE A 58 -41.42 -21.81 42.06
C ILE A 58 -42.01 -20.81 41.06
N ASN A 59 -41.29 -19.73 40.81
CA ASN A 59 -41.63 -18.68 39.87
C ASN A 59 -40.64 -18.74 38.70
N SER A 60 -41.17 -18.92 37.49
CA SER A 60 -40.39 -18.98 36.26
C SER A 60 -40.85 -17.87 35.32
N VAL A 61 -39.90 -17.14 34.74
CA VAL A 61 -40.12 -16.05 33.78
C VAL A 61 -39.27 -16.34 32.55
N THR A 62 -39.80 -16.10 31.36
CA THR A 62 -39.11 -16.36 30.09
C THR A 62 -37.70 -15.80 30.10
N SER A 63 -36.72 -16.65 29.80
CA SER A 63 -35.31 -16.32 29.69
C SER A 63 -34.67 -15.70 30.94
N GLN A 64 -35.26 -15.90 32.12
CA GLN A 64 -34.73 -15.46 33.41
C GLN A 64 -34.53 -16.67 34.34
N TYR A 65 -33.55 -16.58 35.24
CA TYR A 65 -33.29 -17.65 36.21
C TYR A 65 -34.52 -17.89 37.11
N PRO A 66 -35.03 -19.13 37.20
CA PRO A 66 -36.14 -19.45 38.08
C PRO A 66 -35.82 -19.15 39.55
N THR A 67 -36.81 -18.66 40.28
CA THR A 67 -36.70 -18.36 41.72
C THR A 67 -37.77 -19.12 42.48
N GLY A 68 -37.56 -19.33 43.77
CA GLY A 68 -38.55 -20.00 44.59
C GLY A 68 -38.66 -19.38 45.98
N GLN A 69 -39.81 -19.60 46.61
CA GLN A 69 -40.01 -19.24 48.00
C GLN A 69 -40.79 -20.34 48.71
N GLY A 70 -40.26 -20.78 49.86
CA GLY A 70 -40.90 -21.80 50.69
C GLY A 70 -41.08 -21.35 52.13
N VAL A 71 -42.09 -21.89 52.80
CA VAL A 71 -42.32 -21.69 54.23
C VAL A 71 -42.12 -23.02 54.95
N TYR A 72 -41.21 -23.05 55.93
CA TYR A 72 -40.84 -24.26 56.67
C TYR A 72 -40.94 -24.05 58.19
N PRO A 73 -41.46 -25.01 58.97
CA PRO A 73 -41.59 -24.88 60.43
C PRO A 73 -40.24 -25.04 61.16
N ILE A 74 -40.03 -24.24 62.22
CA ILE A 74 -38.79 -24.27 63.03
C ILE A 74 -38.66 -25.60 63.81
N ASP A 75 -39.76 -26.28 64.10
CA ASP A 75 -39.81 -27.62 64.70
C ASP A 75 -39.90 -28.76 63.67
N GLY A 76 -39.71 -28.45 62.38
CA GLY A 76 -39.68 -29.44 61.30
C GLY A 76 -38.52 -30.43 61.40
N LYS A 77 -38.70 -31.63 60.86
CA LYS A 77 -37.85 -32.81 61.07
C LYS A 77 -36.39 -32.64 60.67
N ASN A 78 -36.10 -31.79 59.68
CA ASN A 78 -34.75 -31.50 59.19
C ASN A 78 -34.45 -29.98 59.21
N PHE A 79 -35.17 -29.20 60.03
CA PHE A 79 -34.91 -27.76 60.15
C PHE A 79 -33.49 -27.46 60.64
N ASP A 80 -32.98 -28.29 61.54
CA ASP A 80 -31.63 -28.19 62.11
C ASP A 80 -30.51 -28.36 61.06
N LYS A 81 -30.85 -28.92 59.89
CA LYS A 81 -29.93 -29.10 58.78
C LYS A 81 -29.98 -27.95 57.79
N LEU A 82 -31.12 -27.28 57.64
CA LEU A 82 -31.28 -26.18 56.68
C LEU A 82 -30.30 -25.04 56.98
N ALA A 83 -29.44 -24.75 56.01
CA ALA A 83 -28.52 -23.64 56.05
C ALA A 83 -28.50 -22.84 54.73
N GLU A 84 -28.14 -21.56 54.84
CA GLU A 84 -27.86 -20.74 53.64
C GLU A 84 -26.78 -21.42 52.79
N ARG A 85 -26.93 -21.31 51.46
CA ARG A 85 -26.12 -21.93 50.42
C ARG A 85 -26.25 -23.45 50.26
N GLU A 86 -27.02 -24.15 51.10
CA GLU A 86 -27.42 -25.53 50.79
C GLU A 86 -28.40 -25.57 49.60
N VAL A 87 -28.66 -26.76 49.07
CA VAL A 87 -29.43 -26.93 47.83
C VAL A 87 -30.68 -27.76 48.08
N ILE A 88 -31.82 -27.27 47.60
CA ILE A 88 -33.10 -28.00 47.62
C ILE A 88 -33.41 -28.44 46.19
N MET A 89 -33.61 -29.74 46.00
CA MET A 89 -34.13 -30.30 44.76
C MET A 89 -35.65 -30.40 44.82
N THR A 90 -36.35 -29.84 43.83
CA THR A 90 -37.81 -29.82 43.74
C THR A 90 -38.27 -29.67 42.29
N ASP A 91 -39.57 -29.84 42.01
CA ASP A 91 -40.14 -29.71 40.67
C ASP A 91 -40.66 -28.28 40.44
N GLY A 92 -40.28 -27.67 39.31
CA GLY A 92 -40.64 -26.31 38.93
C GLY A 92 -41.74 -26.20 37.87
N GLY A 93 -42.19 -27.32 37.32
CA GLY A 93 -43.21 -27.37 36.28
C GLY A 93 -43.36 -28.78 35.69
N PRO A 94 -44.25 -28.97 34.70
CA PRO A 94 -44.44 -30.25 34.01
C PRO A 94 -43.22 -30.75 33.23
N ASP A 95 -42.37 -29.83 32.75
CA ASP A 95 -41.13 -30.08 32.01
C ASP A 95 -39.86 -29.82 32.84
N ALA A 96 -39.97 -29.02 33.91
CA ALA A 96 -38.89 -28.69 34.83
C ALA A 96 -38.90 -29.60 36.08
N LEU A 97 -38.69 -30.91 35.89
CA LEU A 97 -38.64 -31.91 36.97
C LEU A 97 -37.26 -31.93 37.65
N HIS A 98 -37.22 -32.26 38.95
CA HIS A 98 -35.98 -32.49 39.71
C HIS A 98 -34.94 -31.36 39.57
N GLN A 99 -35.39 -30.10 39.60
CA GLN A 99 -34.52 -28.94 39.48
C GLN A 99 -33.90 -28.56 40.83
N LYS A 100 -32.62 -28.19 40.81
CA LYS A 100 -31.85 -27.80 42.00
C LYS A 100 -31.87 -26.29 42.21
N TYR A 101 -32.21 -25.89 43.43
CA TYR A 101 -32.26 -24.50 43.85
C TYR A 101 -31.39 -24.27 45.07
N ARG A 102 -30.54 -23.25 45.03
CA ARG A 102 -29.73 -22.83 46.17
C ARG A 102 -30.54 -21.99 47.14
N ILE A 103 -30.40 -22.25 48.43
CA ILE A 103 -30.96 -21.44 49.51
C ILE A 103 -30.17 -20.14 49.61
N MET A 104 -30.82 -19.02 49.27
CA MET A 104 -30.19 -17.70 49.27
C MET A 104 -30.30 -17.03 50.64
N ASN A 105 -31.43 -17.23 51.32
CA ASN A 105 -31.73 -16.58 52.58
C ASN A 105 -32.74 -17.42 53.37
N ILE A 106 -32.55 -17.49 54.69
CA ILE A 106 -33.52 -18.07 55.61
C ILE A 106 -33.92 -16.98 56.60
N SER A 107 -35.08 -16.39 56.38
CA SER A 107 -35.59 -15.31 57.22
C SER A 107 -36.62 -15.82 58.23
N LYS A 108 -36.51 -15.35 59.48
CA LYS A 108 -37.52 -15.61 60.50
C LYS A 108 -38.64 -14.58 60.35
N THR A 109 -39.84 -15.03 60.04
CA THR A 109 -41.00 -14.16 59.99
C THR A 109 -41.40 -13.79 61.42
N VAL A 110 -41.29 -12.50 61.79
CA VAL A 110 -41.65 -12.05 63.14
C VAL A 110 -43.18 -11.99 63.26
N GLY A 111 -43.78 -13.05 63.83
CA GLY A 111 -45.21 -13.20 64.07
C GLY A 111 -45.53 -14.32 65.07
N SER A 112 -46.82 -14.66 65.25
CA SER A 112 -47.30 -15.73 66.14
C SER A 112 -47.07 -17.16 65.63
N GLU A 113 -46.47 -17.31 64.44
CA GLU A 113 -46.25 -18.59 63.77
C GLU A 113 -44.77 -18.95 63.82
N ASN A 114 -44.45 -20.17 64.27
CA ASN A 114 -43.07 -20.65 64.50
C ASN A 114 -42.43 -21.16 63.19
N THR A 115 -42.39 -20.32 62.16
CA THR A 115 -41.97 -20.68 60.79
C THR A 115 -40.80 -19.81 60.29
N VAL A 116 -40.14 -20.28 59.24
CA VAL A 116 -39.13 -19.54 58.47
C VAL A 116 -39.55 -19.46 57.01
N THR A 117 -39.16 -18.36 56.36
CA THR A 117 -39.25 -18.21 54.90
C THR A 117 -37.88 -18.49 54.29
N ILE A 118 -37.86 -19.35 53.29
CA ILE A 118 -36.68 -19.82 52.57
C ILE A 118 -36.78 -19.27 51.15
N ASP A 119 -35.84 -18.38 50.79
CA ASP A 119 -35.73 -17.85 49.44
C ASP A 119 -34.75 -18.70 48.62
N LEU A 120 -35.15 -19.07 47.42
CA LEU A 120 -34.46 -20.02 46.55
C LEU A 120 -34.11 -19.37 45.20
N ARG A 121 -32.96 -19.72 44.65
CA ARG A 121 -32.52 -19.35 43.28
C ARG A 121 -32.07 -20.61 42.54
N HIS A 122 -32.44 -20.76 41.27
CA HIS A 122 -31.98 -21.88 40.45
C HIS A 122 -30.45 -21.97 40.43
N ILE A 123 -29.89 -23.18 40.31
CA ILE A 123 -28.45 -23.38 40.42
C ILE A 123 -27.64 -22.71 39.32
N ASP A 124 -28.16 -22.62 38.08
CA ASP A 124 -27.53 -21.83 37.01
C ASP A 124 -27.39 -20.33 37.38
N GLY A 125 -28.26 -19.84 38.27
CA GLY A 125 -28.20 -18.48 38.80
C GLY A 125 -27.00 -18.23 39.71
N ASP A 126 -26.22 -19.25 40.10
CA ASP A 126 -24.93 -19.07 40.76
C ASP A 126 -23.91 -18.36 39.88
N LEU A 127 -24.09 -18.41 38.55
CA LEU A 127 -23.27 -17.64 37.61
C LEU A 127 -23.40 -16.13 37.85
N ALA A 128 -24.54 -15.66 38.38
CA ALA A 128 -24.72 -14.26 38.75
C ALA A 128 -23.87 -13.82 39.96
N ASP A 129 -23.33 -14.76 40.74
CA ASP A 129 -22.40 -14.47 41.85
C ASP A 129 -20.94 -14.39 41.39
N LEU A 130 -20.65 -14.71 40.12
CA LEU A 130 -19.32 -14.68 39.52
C LEU A 130 -19.14 -13.45 38.63
N THR A 131 -17.89 -13.02 38.45
CA THR A 131 -17.50 -12.01 37.45
C THR A 131 -16.47 -12.60 36.49
N ILE A 132 -16.26 -11.97 35.35
CA ILE A 132 -15.14 -12.26 34.46
C ILE A 132 -13.88 -11.48 34.88
N ASP A 133 -12.70 -11.98 34.54
CA ASP A 133 -11.39 -11.43 34.96
C ASP A 133 -10.76 -10.44 33.97
N ASP A 134 -11.33 -10.32 32.76
CA ASP A 134 -10.96 -9.36 31.73
C ASP A 134 -12.17 -9.03 30.83
N ASN A 135 -12.09 -7.94 30.07
CA ASN A 135 -13.08 -7.62 29.05
C ASN A 135 -12.96 -8.61 27.87
N ILE A 136 -14.08 -9.12 27.38
CA ILE A 136 -14.11 -10.10 26.27
C ILE A 136 -14.55 -9.40 24.99
N GLN A 137 -13.72 -9.48 23.96
CA GLN A 137 -14.01 -8.94 22.62
C GLN A 137 -13.86 -10.01 21.55
N LEU A 138 -14.96 -10.38 20.90
CA LEU A 138 -14.99 -11.32 19.78
C LEU A 138 -15.73 -10.71 18.60
N GLN A 139 -15.27 -10.95 17.37
CA GLN A 139 -15.94 -10.48 16.15
C GLN A 139 -16.65 -11.62 15.44
N GLY A 140 -17.91 -11.41 15.06
CA GLY A 140 -18.73 -12.42 14.35
C GLY A 140 -18.78 -13.78 15.05
N ALA A 141 -18.80 -13.79 16.39
CA ALA A 141 -18.85 -15.00 17.18
C ALA A 141 -20.27 -15.57 17.21
N SER A 142 -20.40 -16.89 17.36
CA SER A 142 -21.66 -17.56 17.70
C SER A 142 -21.96 -17.47 19.20
N ALA A 143 -23.22 -17.71 19.59
CA ALA A 143 -23.61 -17.77 21.01
C ALA A 143 -22.77 -18.77 21.83
N ILE A 144 -22.42 -19.92 21.22
CA ILE A 144 -21.55 -20.93 21.84
C ILE A 144 -20.14 -20.39 22.07
N GLU A 145 -19.57 -19.69 21.09
CA GLU A 145 -18.24 -19.08 21.22
C GLU A 145 -18.22 -17.95 22.26
N ALA A 146 -19.31 -17.16 22.32
CA ALA A 146 -19.49 -16.13 23.34
C ALA A 146 -19.54 -16.73 24.76
N PHE A 147 -20.34 -17.79 24.97
CA PHE A 147 -20.39 -18.47 26.27
C PHE A 147 -19.05 -19.11 26.64
N ASN A 148 -18.37 -19.78 25.69
CA ASN A 148 -17.06 -20.38 25.93
C ASN A 148 -16.02 -19.34 26.38
N ALA A 149 -16.12 -18.10 25.88
CA ALA A 149 -15.27 -17.02 26.32
C ALA A 149 -15.63 -16.54 27.73
N ILE A 150 -16.91 -16.44 28.08
CA ILE A 150 -17.34 -16.18 29.47
C ILE A 150 -16.75 -17.25 30.39
N ASP A 151 -16.92 -18.53 30.04
CA ASP A 151 -16.44 -19.69 30.80
C ASP A 151 -14.92 -19.65 31.07
N GLN A 152 -14.13 -19.30 30.05
CA GLN A 152 -12.67 -19.20 30.16
C GLN A 152 -12.19 -18.06 31.07
N HIS A 153 -12.99 -17.01 31.20
CA HIS A 153 -12.64 -15.79 31.94
C HIS A 153 -13.32 -15.69 33.31
N LEU A 154 -14.07 -16.70 33.76
CA LEU A 154 -14.67 -16.68 35.10
C LEU A 154 -13.60 -16.57 36.19
N THR A 155 -13.84 -15.67 37.16
CA THR A 155 -12.98 -15.46 38.34
C THR A 155 -12.89 -16.66 39.30
N ALA A 156 -13.79 -17.63 39.14
CA ALA A 156 -13.75 -18.92 39.81
C ALA A 156 -14.00 -20.03 38.79
N ALA A 157 -13.54 -21.25 39.10
CA ALA A 157 -13.79 -22.40 38.25
C ALA A 157 -15.29 -22.53 37.98
N ASN A 158 -15.66 -22.72 36.71
CA ASN A 158 -17.03 -22.97 36.31
C ASN A 158 -17.64 -24.05 37.21
N PRO A 159 -18.80 -23.77 37.86
CA PRO A 159 -19.40 -24.70 38.80
C PRO A 159 -19.92 -25.99 38.13
N GLY A 160 -19.80 -26.12 36.80
CA GLY A 160 -20.15 -27.30 36.02
C GLY A 160 -21.19 -27.03 34.93
N ILE A 161 -21.51 -25.75 34.70
CA ILE A 161 -22.51 -25.28 33.75
C ILE A 161 -22.05 -25.57 32.33
N ARG A 162 -22.96 -26.11 31.53
CA ARG A 162 -22.80 -26.38 30.10
C ARG A 162 -23.80 -25.54 29.34
N PHE A 163 -23.42 -25.16 28.13
CA PHE A 163 -24.23 -24.33 27.25
C PHE A 163 -24.30 -24.95 25.87
N ASP A 164 -25.50 -25.04 25.32
CA ASP A 164 -25.74 -25.38 23.93
C ASP A 164 -26.72 -24.39 23.30
N SER A 165 -26.59 -24.20 21.99
CA SER A 165 -27.41 -23.26 21.25
C SER A 165 -27.72 -23.80 19.85
N ASP A 166 -28.96 -23.64 19.41
CA ASP A 166 -29.36 -23.87 18.01
C ASP A 166 -29.53 -22.55 17.23
N VAL A 167 -29.30 -21.41 17.89
CA VAL A 167 -29.33 -20.08 17.29
C VAL A 167 -28.11 -19.90 16.39
N SER A 168 -28.36 -19.69 15.10
CA SER A 168 -27.31 -19.56 14.09
C SER A 168 -26.84 -18.12 13.84
N SER A 169 -27.35 -17.14 14.60
CA SER A 169 -26.95 -15.74 14.47
C SER A 169 -25.51 -15.53 14.94
N LEU A 170 -24.79 -14.62 14.27
CA LEU A 170 -23.43 -14.23 14.62
C LEU A 170 -23.41 -12.75 14.99
N SER A 171 -22.69 -12.41 16.05
CA SER A 171 -22.65 -11.06 16.59
C SER A 171 -21.25 -10.70 17.13
N ASP A 172 -20.95 -9.40 17.12
CA ASP A 172 -19.77 -8.87 17.80
C ASP A 172 -20.04 -8.84 19.31
N VAL A 173 -19.19 -9.53 20.07
CA VAL A 173 -19.28 -9.65 21.52
C VAL A 173 -18.34 -8.63 22.16
N ASN A 174 -18.84 -7.83 23.10
CA ASN A 174 -18.03 -6.86 23.85
C ASN A 174 -18.40 -6.88 25.34
N PHE A 175 -18.15 -7.99 26.02
CA PHE A 175 -18.51 -8.16 27.43
C PHE A 175 -17.56 -7.38 28.35
N SER A 176 -18.15 -6.64 29.29
CA SER A 176 -17.42 -5.87 30.30
C SER A 176 -17.20 -6.68 31.56
N MET A 177 -16.01 -6.59 32.15
CA MET A 177 -15.70 -7.18 33.46
C MET A 177 -16.49 -6.58 34.62
N ASP A 178 -17.10 -5.41 34.42
CA ASP A 178 -17.96 -4.76 35.41
C ASP A 178 -19.36 -5.40 35.50
N THR A 179 -19.72 -6.28 34.55
CA THR A 179 -21.01 -6.97 34.50
C THR A 179 -20.89 -8.37 35.13
N PRO A 180 -21.78 -8.76 36.07
CA PRO A 180 -21.82 -10.13 36.59
C PRO A 180 -21.98 -11.16 35.48
N ALA A 181 -21.34 -12.32 35.60
CA ALA A 181 -21.32 -13.32 34.53
C ALA A 181 -22.72 -13.85 34.17
N GLY A 182 -23.62 -13.98 35.15
CA GLY A 182 -25.01 -14.38 34.89
C GLY A 182 -25.78 -13.36 34.03
N ASN A 183 -25.54 -12.07 34.25
CA ASN A 183 -26.14 -10.98 33.47
C ASN A 183 -25.65 -10.95 32.02
N LEU A 184 -24.40 -11.39 31.78
CA LEU A 184 -23.87 -11.60 30.42
C LEU A 184 -24.61 -12.71 29.66
N LEU A 185 -25.49 -13.48 30.31
CA LEU A 185 -26.36 -14.45 29.63
C LEU A 185 -27.80 -13.93 29.52
N THR A 186 -28.39 -13.55 30.66
CA THR A 186 -29.84 -13.45 30.82
C THR A 186 -30.40 -12.05 30.63
N ASP A 187 -29.56 -11.01 30.58
CA ASP A 187 -30.09 -9.66 30.37
C ASP A 187 -30.55 -9.58 28.90
N PRO A 188 -31.85 -9.44 28.60
CA PRO A 188 -32.28 -9.23 27.24
C PRO A 188 -31.73 -7.89 26.75
N ASP A 189 -31.61 -7.70 25.43
CA ASP A 189 -31.38 -6.34 24.95
C ASP A 189 -32.61 -5.51 25.30
N ALA A 190 -32.48 -4.70 26.34
CA ALA A 190 -33.50 -3.77 26.73
C ALA A 190 -33.42 -2.59 25.76
N GLU A 191 -34.24 -2.69 24.72
CA GLU A 191 -34.99 -1.60 24.12
C GLU A 191 -34.76 -0.21 24.78
N GLY A 192 -33.65 0.48 24.45
CA GLY A 192 -33.32 1.83 24.93
C GLY A 192 -32.10 1.99 25.87
N ASP A 193 -31.32 0.94 26.15
CA ASP A 193 -30.03 1.04 26.84
C ASP A 193 -28.81 0.87 25.89
N SER A 194 -27.60 0.98 26.43
CA SER A 194 -26.40 0.55 25.68
C SER A 194 -26.60 -0.91 25.31
N ALA A 195 -26.44 -1.27 24.02
CA ALA A 195 -26.69 -2.62 23.52
C ALA A 195 -26.18 -3.62 24.55
N THR A 196 -27.11 -4.35 25.15
CA THR A 196 -26.77 -5.15 26.33
C THR A 196 -25.83 -6.23 25.84
N GLN A 197 -24.59 -6.16 26.30
CA GLN A 197 -23.54 -7.07 25.87
C GLN A 197 -23.75 -8.37 26.66
N SER A 198 -24.77 -9.12 26.25
CA SER A 198 -25.18 -10.40 26.81
C SER A 198 -25.54 -11.38 25.69
N ILE A 199 -25.62 -12.68 25.99
CA ILE A 199 -26.00 -13.69 25.00
C ILE A 199 -27.39 -13.42 24.44
N LEU A 200 -28.39 -13.21 25.29
CA LEU A 200 -29.74 -12.87 24.83
C LEU A 200 -29.78 -11.55 24.05
N GLY A 201 -29.01 -10.55 24.48
CA GLY A 201 -29.03 -9.25 23.82
C GLY A 201 -28.35 -9.23 22.45
N LEU A 202 -27.33 -10.05 22.25
CA LEU A 202 -26.57 -10.12 21.01
C LEU A 202 -27.14 -11.13 20.00
N PHE A 203 -27.69 -12.24 20.49
CA PHE A 203 -28.09 -13.37 19.63
C PHE A 203 -29.61 -13.56 19.52
N GLY A 204 -30.40 -12.92 20.39
CA GLY A 204 -31.84 -13.17 20.52
C GLY A 204 -32.13 -14.57 21.08
N GLY A 205 -33.30 -15.13 20.78
CA GLY A 205 -33.70 -16.47 21.22
C GLY A 205 -34.19 -16.54 22.67
N GLU A 206 -34.38 -17.77 23.16
CA GLU A 206 -34.99 -18.09 24.45
C GLU A 206 -34.03 -18.98 25.27
N LEU A 207 -33.86 -18.68 26.56
CA LEU A 207 -33.06 -19.52 27.47
C LEU A 207 -33.96 -20.46 28.27
N VAL A 208 -33.59 -21.73 28.29
CA VAL A 208 -34.17 -22.77 29.14
C VAL A 208 -33.10 -23.30 30.08
N PHE A 209 -33.40 -23.30 31.38
CA PHE A 209 -32.49 -23.71 32.45
C PHE A 209 -32.84 -25.11 32.94
N ASP A 210 -31.91 -26.05 32.85
CA ASP A 210 -32.04 -27.41 33.37
C ASP A 210 -30.80 -27.80 34.18
N ASN A 211 -30.88 -27.61 35.50
CA ASN A 211 -29.79 -27.88 36.45
C ASN A 211 -28.43 -27.30 36.04
N TRP A 212 -27.56 -28.10 35.39
CA TRP A 212 -26.22 -27.70 34.95
C TRP A 212 -26.13 -27.49 33.44
N GLN A 213 -27.26 -27.47 32.74
CA GLN A 213 -27.36 -27.31 31.31
C GLN A 213 -28.27 -26.13 30.99
N ILE A 214 -27.69 -25.14 30.31
CA ILE A 214 -28.41 -23.99 29.76
C ILE A 214 -28.59 -24.24 28.27
N HIS A 215 -29.85 -24.33 27.85
CA HIS A 215 -30.20 -24.47 26.44
C HIS A 215 -30.63 -23.11 25.89
N HIS A 216 -30.05 -22.72 24.76
CA HIS A 216 -30.38 -21.49 24.06
C HIS A 216 -31.06 -21.81 22.73
N TYR A 217 -32.37 -21.68 22.69
CA TYR A 217 -33.19 -22.05 21.54
C TYR A 217 -33.61 -20.82 20.73
N GLN A 218 -33.70 -20.98 19.41
CA GLN A 218 -34.34 -19.99 18.53
C GLN A 218 -35.82 -19.83 18.86
N GLN A 219 -36.47 -20.93 19.27
CA GLN A 219 -37.82 -21.00 19.80
C GLN A 219 -37.93 -22.26 20.68
N ALA A 220 -38.03 -22.11 22.00
CA ALA A 220 -38.14 -23.23 22.93
C ALA A 220 -39.57 -23.76 23.04
N GLY A 221 -40.55 -22.86 22.92
CA GLY A 221 -41.96 -23.17 23.10
C GLY A 221 -42.64 -23.91 21.96
N ARG A 222 -43.65 -24.72 22.30
CA ARG A 222 -44.51 -25.44 21.36
C ARG A 222 -45.72 -24.61 20.99
N ASP A 223 -46.16 -24.74 19.74
CA ASP A 223 -47.42 -24.14 19.28
C ASP A 223 -48.62 -24.98 19.74
N ILE A 224 -49.44 -24.40 20.61
CA ILE A 224 -50.65 -25.00 21.14
C ILE A 224 -51.85 -24.54 20.32
N ASN A 225 -52.33 -25.43 19.45
CA ASN A 225 -53.47 -25.20 18.55
C ASN A 225 -54.85 -25.16 19.24
N LYS A 226 -54.94 -24.69 20.49
CA LYS A 226 -56.20 -24.48 21.22
C LYS A 226 -56.35 -22.99 21.56
N PRO A 227 -57.32 -22.29 20.96
CA PRO A 227 -57.52 -20.88 21.24
C PRO A 227 -58.18 -20.66 22.60
N LEU A 228 -57.61 -19.73 23.35
CA LEU A 228 -58.12 -19.17 24.59
C LEU A 228 -59.10 -18.03 24.25
N LYS A 229 -60.39 -18.24 24.53
CA LYS A 229 -61.46 -17.30 24.16
C LYS A 229 -61.73 -16.31 25.28
N VAL A 230 -61.35 -15.06 25.03
CA VAL A 230 -61.54 -13.93 25.95
C VAL A 230 -63.04 -13.60 26.05
N GLY A 231 -63.58 -13.59 27.26
CA GLY A 231 -65.01 -13.30 27.53
C GLY A 231 -65.94 -14.51 27.62
N ARG A 232 -65.48 -15.72 27.25
CA ARG A 232 -66.23 -16.98 27.44
C ARG A 232 -65.60 -17.88 28.51
N ASP A 233 -64.28 -18.08 28.44
CA ASP A 233 -63.58 -19.10 29.23
C ASP A 233 -62.82 -18.51 30.45
N ILE A 234 -62.60 -17.18 30.51
CA ILE A 234 -61.94 -16.47 31.62
C ILE A 234 -62.81 -15.29 32.10
N GLN A 235 -63.17 -15.28 33.40
CA GLN A 235 -64.15 -14.34 33.97
C GLN A 235 -63.61 -12.97 34.40
N SER A 236 -62.29 -12.77 34.49
CA SER A 236 -61.71 -11.46 34.81
C SER A 236 -60.41 -11.25 34.03
N LEU A 237 -60.56 -10.58 32.92
CA LEU A 237 -59.47 -10.01 32.15
C LEU A 237 -58.99 -8.74 32.88
N SER A 238 -57.84 -8.77 33.54
CA SER A 238 -57.09 -7.53 33.80
C SER A 238 -56.31 -7.13 32.54
N SER A 239 -56.98 -7.06 31.39
CA SER A 239 -56.37 -6.53 30.16
C SER A 239 -56.29 -5.04 30.35
N THR A 240 -55.09 -4.58 30.64
CA THR A 240 -54.79 -3.18 30.46
C THR A 240 -54.53 -2.99 28.97
N THR A 241 -55.58 -2.83 28.17
CA THR A 241 -55.46 -2.44 26.77
C THR A 241 -55.02 -0.97 26.75
N ASN A 242 -53.72 -0.72 26.87
CA ASN A 242 -53.21 0.65 26.84
C ASN A 242 -53.12 1.13 25.40
N VAL A 243 -54.15 1.81 24.92
CA VAL A 243 -54.15 2.45 23.59
C VAL A 243 -53.25 3.70 23.53
N GLU A 244 -52.74 4.20 24.66
CA GLU A 244 -51.80 5.33 24.67
C GLU A 244 -50.43 4.96 24.09
N SER A 245 -50.09 3.67 24.02
CA SER A 245 -48.84 3.16 23.46
C SER A 245 -48.93 2.67 22.01
N THR A 246 -50.12 2.50 21.43
CA THR A 246 -50.28 2.01 20.04
C THR A 246 -50.10 3.16 19.03
N TYR A 247 -49.25 2.96 18.02
CA TYR A 247 -49.19 3.82 16.84
C TYR A 247 -50.19 3.33 15.80
N THR A 248 -50.90 4.24 15.14
CA THR A 248 -51.95 3.92 14.15
C THR A 248 -51.53 4.28 12.72
N ALA A 249 -50.42 5.01 12.58
CA ALA A 249 -49.84 5.42 11.32
C ALA A 249 -48.32 5.63 11.46
N ILE A 250 -47.61 5.59 10.34
CA ILE A 250 -46.18 5.93 10.26
C ILE A 250 -45.95 7.13 9.35
N TYR A 251 -44.89 7.89 9.59
CA TYR A 251 -44.30 8.92 8.75
C TYR A 251 -42.91 8.43 8.34
N PRO A 252 -42.79 7.70 7.22
CA PRO A 252 -41.51 7.18 6.76
C PRO A 252 -40.69 8.27 6.07
N TYR A 253 -39.40 8.30 6.35
CA TYR A 253 -38.43 9.08 5.59
C TYR A 253 -37.13 8.31 5.42
N ALA A 254 -36.37 8.64 4.38
CA ALA A 254 -35.01 8.14 4.19
C ALA A 254 -34.10 9.28 3.76
N THR A 255 -32.81 9.16 4.03
CA THR A 255 -31.77 10.08 3.61
C THR A 255 -30.66 9.32 2.91
N TYR A 256 -30.11 9.91 1.84
CA TYR A 256 -28.95 9.39 1.14
C TYR A 256 -28.01 10.52 0.73
N GLU A 257 -26.76 10.17 0.47
CA GLU A 257 -25.72 11.06 -0.03
C GLU A 257 -25.66 10.99 -1.56
N SER A 258 -25.89 12.11 -2.24
CA SER A 258 -25.68 12.23 -3.69
C SER A 258 -24.32 12.82 -4.02
N ALA A 259 -23.87 12.67 -5.26
CA ALA A 259 -22.66 13.34 -5.75
C ALA A 259 -22.69 14.87 -5.48
N PRO A 260 -21.53 15.54 -5.39
CA PRO A 260 -21.47 16.97 -5.13
C PRO A 260 -22.19 17.79 -6.22
N PRO A 261 -22.59 19.05 -5.91
CA PRO A 261 -23.21 19.93 -6.88
C PRO A 261 -22.31 20.16 -8.10
N GLN A 262 -22.93 20.19 -9.29
CA GLN A 262 -22.22 20.42 -10.55
C GLN A 262 -22.04 21.91 -10.84
N ALA A 263 -20.85 22.29 -11.31
CA ALA A 263 -20.58 23.64 -11.78
C ALA A 263 -21.32 23.90 -13.10
N THR A 264 -22.00 25.04 -13.17
CA THR A 264 -22.74 25.52 -14.34
C THR A 264 -22.18 26.88 -14.78
N GLU A 265 -22.59 27.36 -15.96
CA GLU A 265 -22.15 28.67 -16.46
C GLU A 265 -22.54 29.83 -15.53
N ASP A 266 -23.62 29.69 -14.78
CA ASP A 266 -24.20 30.75 -13.93
C ASP A 266 -23.80 30.63 -12.45
N ASN A 267 -23.44 29.44 -11.98
CA ASN A 267 -23.24 29.18 -10.54
C ASN A 267 -21.77 29.28 -10.09
N VAL A 268 -20.86 29.63 -11.00
CA VAL A 268 -19.43 29.91 -10.77
C VAL A 268 -19.05 31.21 -11.46
N ASP A 269 -18.27 32.06 -10.78
CA ASP A 269 -17.68 33.24 -11.41
C ASP A 269 -16.45 32.85 -12.26
N TRP A 270 -16.73 32.35 -13.46
CA TRP A 270 -15.71 31.93 -14.43
C TRP A 270 -14.79 33.07 -14.91
N GLY A 271 -15.17 34.33 -14.68
CA GLY A 271 -14.39 35.50 -15.08
C GLY A 271 -13.24 35.84 -14.12
N SER A 272 -13.35 35.42 -12.85
CA SER A 272 -12.31 35.59 -11.82
C SER A 272 -11.52 34.30 -11.54
N TYR A 273 -11.88 33.23 -12.23
CA TYR A 273 -11.28 31.92 -12.11
C TYR A 273 -9.89 31.92 -12.78
N ALA A 274 -8.84 31.88 -11.95
CA ALA A 274 -7.39 31.88 -12.23
C ALA A 274 -6.65 33.25 -12.16
N THR A 275 -5.56 33.27 -11.39
CA THR A 275 -4.77 34.47 -11.05
C THR A 275 -3.32 34.45 -11.58
N ASN A 276 -2.85 33.34 -12.17
CA ASN A 276 -1.47 33.18 -12.66
C ASN A 276 -1.42 33.13 -14.20
N TRP A 277 -0.75 34.08 -14.84
CA TRP A 277 -0.67 34.22 -16.30
C TRP A 277 0.72 33.90 -16.89
N ASP A 278 1.47 33.05 -16.21
CA ASP A 278 2.88 32.79 -16.52
C ASP A 278 3.09 31.84 -17.72
N SER A 279 2.07 31.09 -18.16
CA SER A 279 2.17 30.15 -19.29
C SER A 279 1.87 30.83 -20.63
N VAL A 280 2.54 30.42 -21.71
CA VAL A 280 2.31 30.93 -23.08
C VAL A 280 2.19 29.78 -24.08
N GLY A 281 1.03 29.66 -24.74
CA GLY A 281 0.77 28.67 -25.79
C GLY A 281 0.47 29.31 -27.14
N THR A 282 0.70 28.58 -28.23
CA THR A 282 0.27 28.98 -29.58
C THR A 282 -1.05 28.30 -29.94
N VAL A 283 -2.00 29.10 -30.43
CA VAL A 283 -3.26 28.59 -30.98
C VAL A 283 -3.02 27.91 -32.34
N VAL A 284 -3.55 26.70 -32.52
CA VAL A 284 -3.50 25.95 -33.79
C VAL A 284 -4.89 25.50 -34.16
N TYR A 285 -5.41 26.03 -35.27
CA TYR A 285 -6.72 25.65 -35.81
C TYR A 285 -6.68 25.57 -37.34
N HIS A 286 -7.37 24.59 -37.92
CA HIS A 286 -7.28 24.28 -39.36
C HIS A 286 -8.51 24.74 -40.19
N GLY A 287 -9.54 25.31 -39.57
CA GLY A 287 -10.74 25.83 -40.25
C GLY A 287 -10.63 27.30 -40.68
N GLY A 288 -11.55 27.74 -41.55
CA GLY A 288 -11.73 29.15 -41.89
C GLY A 288 -12.61 29.86 -40.85
N GLY A 289 -12.16 31.01 -40.34
CA GLY A 289 -12.73 31.69 -39.17
C GLY A 289 -11.82 31.54 -37.95
N GLY A 290 -11.74 32.57 -37.09
CA GLY A 290 -10.93 32.49 -35.86
C GLY A 290 -11.46 31.43 -34.91
N LEU A 291 -10.60 30.89 -34.05
CA LEU A 291 -10.98 29.90 -33.05
C LEU A 291 -11.84 30.58 -31.96
N PRO A 292 -13.00 30.04 -31.58
CA PRO A 292 -13.90 30.67 -30.61
C PRO A 292 -13.28 30.72 -29.20
N ILE A 293 -13.56 31.82 -28.50
CA ILE A 293 -13.32 32.00 -27.06
C ILE A 293 -14.69 31.96 -26.37
N TYR A 294 -14.79 31.22 -25.28
CA TYR A 294 -16.02 31.04 -24.52
C TYR A 294 -15.98 31.77 -23.17
N ASP A 295 -17.13 32.02 -22.56
CA ASP A 295 -17.26 32.64 -21.23
C ASP A 295 -17.01 31.68 -20.07
N SER A 296 -17.29 30.39 -20.26
CA SER A 296 -17.07 29.31 -19.30
C SER A 296 -16.56 28.04 -20.00
N PRO A 297 -15.95 27.10 -19.26
CA PRO A 297 -15.48 25.82 -19.80
C PRO A 297 -16.53 24.68 -19.69
N VAL A 298 -17.74 24.97 -19.21
CA VAL A 298 -18.79 23.99 -18.87
C VAL A 298 -19.98 24.05 -19.84
N THR A 299 -20.83 23.03 -19.81
CA THR A 299 -22.01 22.96 -20.69
C THR A 299 -22.94 24.15 -20.45
N GLY A 300 -23.35 24.82 -21.54
CA GLY A 300 -24.09 26.09 -21.49
C GLY A 300 -23.30 27.24 -22.14
N GLN A 301 -21.97 27.13 -22.17
CA GLN A 301 -21.03 28.17 -22.62
C GLN A 301 -21.42 28.95 -23.88
N HIS A 302 -21.22 30.27 -23.82
CA HIS A 302 -21.47 31.21 -24.90
C HIS A 302 -20.16 31.72 -25.50
N GLN A 303 -20.12 31.79 -26.83
CA GLN A 303 -18.95 32.35 -27.52
C GLN A 303 -18.91 33.88 -27.32
N ILE A 304 -17.83 34.38 -26.71
CA ILE A 304 -17.60 35.80 -26.43
C ILE A 304 -16.57 36.46 -27.35
N GLY A 305 -15.80 35.66 -28.10
CA GLY A 305 -14.75 36.19 -28.97
C GLY A 305 -14.18 35.17 -29.94
N THR A 306 -13.12 35.57 -30.65
CA THR A 306 -12.30 34.67 -31.48
C THR A 306 -10.83 35.05 -31.40
N VAL A 307 -9.96 34.05 -31.55
CA VAL A 307 -8.50 34.21 -31.61
C VAL A 307 -7.97 33.71 -32.96
N GLU A 308 -6.94 34.38 -33.50
CA GLU A 308 -6.38 34.04 -34.80
C GLU A 308 -5.46 32.80 -34.72
N ASN A 309 -5.48 31.97 -35.76
CA ASN A 309 -4.58 30.82 -35.87
C ASN A 309 -3.11 31.29 -35.89
N GLY A 310 -2.28 30.69 -35.03
CA GLY A 310 -0.87 31.06 -34.86
C GLY A 310 -0.62 32.20 -33.87
N GLN A 311 -1.66 32.80 -33.29
CA GLN A 311 -1.50 33.77 -32.21
C GLN A 311 -0.97 33.09 -30.94
N LYS A 312 -0.03 33.76 -30.27
CA LYS A 312 0.45 33.38 -28.94
C LYS A 312 -0.41 34.07 -27.89
N ILE A 313 -0.89 33.29 -26.93
CA ILE A 313 -1.74 33.78 -25.85
C ILE A 313 -1.14 33.35 -24.51
N LYS A 314 -1.37 34.18 -23.48
CA LYS A 314 -1.03 33.83 -22.11
C LYS A 314 -2.19 33.10 -21.47
N LEU A 315 -1.86 32.07 -20.70
CA LEU A 315 -2.80 31.10 -20.19
C LEU A 315 -2.75 31.09 -18.66
N GLY A 316 -3.93 30.93 -18.06
CA GLY A 316 -4.11 30.72 -16.64
C GLY A 316 -3.82 29.28 -16.20
N THR A 317 -4.14 28.96 -14.95
CA THR A 317 -4.17 27.57 -14.48
C THR A 317 -5.19 26.78 -15.27
N VAL A 318 -4.78 25.61 -15.79
CA VAL A 318 -5.66 24.69 -16.51
C VAL A 318 -6.76 24.16 -15.58
N VAL A 319 -7.94 23.92 -16.14
CA VAL A 319 -9.03 23.19 -15.49
C VAL A 319 -9.20 21.86 -16.21
N HIS A 320 -9.20 20.79 -15.43
CA HIS A 320 -9.45 19.44 -15.87
C HIS A 320 -10.91 19.05 -15.65
N ASP A 321 -11.38 18.10 -16.45
CA ASP A 321 -12.67 17.47 -16.21
C ASP A 321 -12.65 16.70 -14.87
N GLY A 322 -13.64 16.96 -14.03
CA GLY A 322 -13.72 16.42 -12.67
C GLY A 322 -13.03 17.26 -11.59
N ASP A 323 -12.36 18.37 -11.93
CA ASP A 323 -11.79 19.29 -10.94
C ASP A 323 -12.91 19.89 -10.07
N SER A 324 -12.56 20.32 -8.85
CA SER A 324 -13.48 21.06 -7.99
C SER A 324 -13.17 22.55 -8.02
N THR A 325 -14.20 23.40 -8.05
CA THR A 325 -13.99 24.83 -7.88
C THR A 325 -13.42 25.12 -6.49
N PRO A 326 -12.64 26.19 -6.32
CA PRO A 326 -12.22 26.65 -4.99
C PRO A 326 -13.43 26.83 -4.06
N VAL A 327 -13.24 26.56 -2.77
CA VAL A 327 -14.23 26.83 -1.71
C VAL A 327 -14.59 28.32 -1.77
N ASP A 328 -15.88 28.64 -1.76
CA ASP A 328 -16.31 30.04 -1.83
C ASP A 328 -16.02 30.79 -0.51
N ALA A 329 -16.16 32.11 -0.53
CA ALA A 329 -15.86 32.97 0.63
C ALA A 329 -16.75 32.69 1.86
N ASP A 330 -17.86 31.96 1.68
CA ASP A 330 -18.82 31.60 2.72
C ASP A 330 -18.55 30.19 3.28
N GLY A 331 -17.54 29.49 2.77
CA GLY A 331 -17.14 28.16 3.21
C GLY A 331 -17.97 27.03 2.58
N ASN A 332 -18.72 27.29 1.50
CA ASN A 332 -19.48 26.25 0.81
C ASN A 332 -18.57 25.41 -0.10
N ILE A 333 -18.94 24.13 -0.20
CA ILE A 333 -18.23 23.05 -0.91
C ILE A 333 -17.89 23.44 -2.36
N GLY A 334 -16.71 23.03 -2.83
CA GLY A 334 -16.29 23.19 -4.22
C GLY A 334 -17.21 22.42 -5.17
N LYS A 335 -17.69 23.06 -6.24
CA LYS A 335 -18.55 22.44 -7.24
C LYS A 335 -17.71 21.60 -8.21
N VAL A 336 -18.18 20.42 -8.59
CA VAL A 336 -17.47 19.57 -9.56
C VAL A 336 -17.62 20.14 -10.95
N ILE A 337 -16.51 20.30 -11.65
CA ILE A 337 -16.44 20.88 -12.99
C ILE A 337 -16.51 19.76 -14.02
N THR A 338 -17.62 19.69 -14.73
CA THR A 338 -17.74 18.83 -15.92
C THR A 338 -17.54 19.68 -17.17
N THR A 339 -16.37 19.55 -17.80
CA THR A 339 -15.99 20.40 -18.93
C THR A 339 -16.68 19.97 -20.22
N VAL A 340 -16.87 20.92 -21.15
CA VAL A 340 -17.45 20.58 -22.45
C VAL A 340 -16.53 19.63 -23.21
N GLY A 341 -17.06 18.43 -23.50
CA GLY A 341 -16.35 17.37 -24.20
C GLY A 341 -15.40 16.54 -23.32
N GLY A 342 -15.34 16.80 -22.00
CA GLY A 342 -14.39 16.15 -21.10
C GLY A 342 -12.93 16.52 -21.41
N HIS A 343 -12.71 17.70 -21.99
CA HIS A 343 -11.39 18.20 -22.36
C HIS A 343 -10.82 19.10 -21.26
N ASP A 344 -9.51 19.32 -21.30
CA ASP A 344 -8.88 20.36 -20.48
C ASP A 344 -9.20 21.75 -21.06
N TRP A 345 -9.37 22.75 -20.19
CA TRP A 345 -9.64 24.13 -20.61
C TRP A 345 -8.69 25.11 -19.93
N TYR A 346 -8.23 26.11 -20.69
CA TYR A 346 -7.39 27.19 -20.17
C TYR A 346 -8.17 28.51 -20.12
N PRO A 347 -8.09 29.26 -19.00
CA PRO A 347 -8.46 30.67 -19.01
C PRO A 347 -7.40 31.48 -19.76
N ILE A 348 -7.79 32.57 -20.42
CA ILE A 348 -6.88 33.42 -21.22
C ILE A 348 -6.69 34.82 -20.61
N GLU A 349 -5.46 35.35 -20.66
CA GLU A 349 -5.17 36.71 -20.19
C GLU A 349 -5.91 37.73 -21.08
N GLY A 350 -6.94 38.39 -20.53
CA GLY A 350 -7.86 39.25 -21.28
C GLY A 350 -9.32 38.81 -21.23
N GLY A 351 -9.61 37.65 -20.63
CA GLY A 351 -10.96 37.15 -20.35
C GLY A 351 -11.42 36.06 -21.32
N GLY A 352 -12.09 35.06 -20.77
CA GLY A 352 -12.63 33.91 -21.50
C GLY A 352 -11.81 32.63 -21.38
N TRP A 353 -12.30 31.60 -22.04
CA TRP A 353 -11.86 30.23 -21.95
C TRP A 353 -11.61 29.64 -23.34
N ILE A 354 -10.57 28.83 -23.43
CA ILE A 354 -10.19 28.12 -24.65
C ILE A 354 -9.90 26.67 -24.34
N ASP A 355 -10.43 25.78 -25.18
CA ASP A 355 -10.19 24.36 -25.07
C ASP A 355 -8.70 24.06 -25.35
N ALA A 356 -8.07 23.32 -24.43
CA ALA A 356 -6.66 22.98 -24.47
C ALA A 356 -6.25 22.22 -25.73
N GLN A 357 -7.19 21.50 -26.39
CA GLN A 357 -6.89 20.75 -27.61
C GLN A 357 -6.37 21.65 -28.75
N TRP A 358 -6.71 22.93 -28.74
CA TRP A 358 -6.29 23.91 -29.74
C TRP A 358 -5.03 24.67 -29.35
N ILE A 359 -4.51 24.44 -28.15
CA ILE A 359 -3.30 25.06 -27.62
C ILE A 359 -2.14 24.11 -27.75
N HIS A 360 -1.12 24.55 -28.46
CA HIS A 360 0.13 23.81 -28.60
C HIS A 360 1.24 24.53 -27.86
N PHE A 361 2.11 23.73 -27.23
CA PHE A 361 3.29 24.22 -26.50
C PHE A 361 4.61 23.85 -27.19
N ASP A 362 4.56 23.46 -28.47
CA ASP A 362 5.71 22.94 -29.21
C ASP A 362 6.32 23.95 -30.21
N LYS A 363 5.72 25.13 -30.38
CA LYS A 363 6.25 26.15 -31.29
C LYS A 363 7.23 27.07 -30.59
N THR A 364 8.17 27.61 -31.37
CA THR A 364 9.25 28.44 -30.82
C THR A 364 8.71 29.60 -29.98
N GLY A 365 9.12 29.67 -28.71
CA GLY A 365 8.67 30.67 -27.75
C GLY A 365 7.41 30.30 -26.96
N ASP A 366 6.90 29.08 -27.10
CA ASP A 366 5.84 28.53 -26.24
C ASP A 366 6.46 27.84 -25.01
N TYR A 367 5.75 27.89 -23.90
CA TYR A 367 6.15 27.28 -22.66
C TYR A 367 4.98 27.16 -21.68
N ILE A 368 5.03 26.12 -20.85
CA ILE A 368 4.10 25.90 -19.74
C ILE A 368 4.85 26.04 -18.41
N VAL A 369 4.28 26.75 -17.45
CA VAL A 369 4.84 27.01 -16.13
C VAL A 369 4.02 26.28 -15.08
N ASN A 370 4.69 25.55 -14.19
CA ASN A 370 4.09 24.82 -13.09
C ASN A 370 4.64 25.37 -11.75
N PRO A 371 3.78 25.68 -10.77
CA PRO A 371 4.21 26.05 -9.42
C PRO A 371 5.10 24.96 -8.81
N ALA A 372 6.24 25.35 -8.24
CA ALA A 372 7.14 24.44 -7.58
C ALA A 372 8.04 25.18 -6.59
N SER A 373 8.33 24.56 -5.45
CA SER A 373 9.32 25.05 -4.50
C SER A 373 10.51 24.09 -4.43
N GLY A 374 11.68 24.62 -4.11
CA GLY A 374 12.88 23.82 -3.88
C GLY A 374 14.12 24.68 -3.84
N HIS A 375 15.26 24.08 -3.55
CA HIS A 375 16.55 24.77 -3.51
C HIS A 375 17.58 23.97 -4.30
N VAL A 376 18.20 24.57 -5.31
CA VAL A 376 19.15 23.86 -6.18
C VAL A 376 20.47 24.59 -6.26
N THR A 377 21.55 23.83 -6.49
CA THR A 377 22.88 24.39 -6.74
C THR A 377 23.19 24.41 -8.23
N VAL A 378 23.66 25.55 -8.75
CA VAL A 378 24.07 25.71 -10.16
C VAL A 378 25.28 24.81 -10.49
N ASP A 379 25.15 24.00 -11.55
CA ASP A 379 26.19 23.14 -12.13
C ASP A 379 26.58 23.63 -13.53
N ALA A 380 27.74 24.29 -13.61
CA ALA A 380 28.27 24.82 -14.86
C ALA A 380 29.42 23.97 -15.42
N SER A 381 29.50 22.68 -15.04
CA SER A 381 30.59 21.81 -15.47
C SER A 381 30.58 21.51 -16.98
N GLY A 382 31.78 21.33 -17.55
CA GLY A 382 31.96 21.00 -18.97
C GLY A 382 32.24 22.18 -19.93
N THR A 383 32.93 21.87 -21.03
CA THR A 383 33.51 22.89 -21.93
C THR A 383 32.65 23.26 -23.14
N LYS A 384 31.56 22.52 -23.38
CA LYS A 384 30.67 22.64 -24.55
C LYS A 384 29.19 22.48 -24.18
N THR A 385 28.86 22.76 -22.93
CA THR A 385 27.49 22.65 -22.44
C THR A 385 26.74 23.94 -22.83
N ALA A 386 25.67 23.83 -23.62
CA ALA A 386 24.92 25.00 -24.10
C ALA A 386 24.45 25.89 -22.92
N GLY A 387 24.68 27.20 -23.02
CA GLY A 387 24.36 28.16 -21.96
C GLY A 387 25.51 28.44 -20.99
N THR A 388 26.62 27.68 -21.06
CA THR A 388 27.75 27.88 -20.14
C THR A 388 28.76 28.90 -20.65
N LYS A 389 29.44 29.61 -19.73
CA LYS A 389 30.63 30.42 -20.01
C LYS A 389 31.66 30.31 -18.90
N TYR A 390 32.94 30.29 -19.29
CA TYR A 390 34.04 30.13 -18.34
C TYR A 390 35.24 31.00 -18.74
N PRO A 391 36.01 31.48 -17.74
CA PRO A 391 37.22 32.26 -18.02
C PRO A 391 38.26 31.36 -18.68
N ALA A 392 38.81 31.80 -19.80
CA ALA A 392 39.86 31.08 -20.50
C ALA A 392 40.72 32.07 -21.26
N SER A 393 42.03 32.07 -20.98
CA SER A 393 42.95 32.99 -21.64
C SER A 393 43.78 32.28 -22.70
N GLY A 394 43.84 32.86 -23.89
CA GLY A 394 44.65 32.32 -24.97
C GLY A 394 44.86 33.30 -26.11
N ARG A 395 45.59 32.83 -27.13
CA ARG A 395 45.84 33.57 -28.36
C ARG A 395 45.39 32.73 -29.55
N ALA A 396 44.57 33.31 -30.42
CA ALA A 396 43.97 32.63 -31.56
C ALA A 396 44.15 33.46 -32.84
N VAL A 397 43.88 32.81 -33.97
CA VAL A 397 43.97 33.42 -35.31
C VAL A 397 42.71 33.13 -36.10
N VAL A 398 42.22 34.14 -36.82
CA VAL A 398 41.08 34.01 -37.74
C VAL A 398 41.47 33.13 -38.93
N THR A 399 40.64 32.15 -39.27
CA THR A 399 40.87 31.21 -40.38
C THR A 399 39.70 31.09 -41.35
N TYR A 400 38.87 32.13 -41.41
CA TYR A 400 37.72 32.20 -42.31
C TYR A 400 38.14 32.45 -43.77
N TYR A 401 37.61 31.66 -44.70
CA TYR A 401 37.81 31.82 -46.15
C TYR A 401 36.43 31.95 -46.80
N GLY A 402 36.02 33.19 -47.13
CA GLY A 402 34.74 33.51 -47.75
C GLY A 402 34.71 34.98 -48.24
N ASN A 403 33.75 35.31 -49.11
CA ASN A 403 33.61 36.62 -49.76
C ASN A 403 33.62 37.79 -48.74
N GLY A 404 34.79 38.42 -48.57
CA GLY A 404 35.00 39.57 -47.70
C GLY A 404 36.20 39.49 -46.74
N ASP A 405 36.88 38.34 -46.61
CA ASP A 405 38.09 38.14 -45.78
C ASP A 405 38.00 38.60 -44.31
N LYS A 406 36.79 38.82 -43.79
CA LYS A 406 36.54 39.41 -42.47
C LYS A 406 35.45 38.65 -41.72
N ILE A 407 35.64 38.49 -40.41
CA ILE A 407 34.62 37.98 -39.48
C ILE A 407 34.06 39.13 -38.62
N HIS A 408 32.78 39.07 -38.29
CA HIS A 408 32.11 40.07 -37.44
C HIS A 408 32.28 39.77 -35.95
N VAL A 409 32.32 40.83 -35.15
CA VAL A 409 32.30 40.79 -33.69
C VAL A 409 30.88 41.09 -33.19
N TYR A 410 30.39 40.27 -32.27
CA TYR A 410 29.04 40.31 -31.72
C TYR A 410 29.03 40.82 -30.29
N TYR A 411 27.93 41.46 -29.87
CA TYR A 411 27.77 42.00 -28.53
C TYR A 411 27.59 40.90 -27.48
N SER A 412 26.75 39.91 -27.78
CA SER A 412 26.54 38.69 -27.00
C SER A 412 26.70 37.44 -27.89
N PRO A 413 27.23 36.31 -27.37
CA PRO A 413 27.28 35.05 -28.10
C PRO A 413 25.94 34.29 -28.09
N TYR A 414 25.08 34.58 -27.10
CA TYR A 414 23.77 33.96 -26.91
C TYR A 414 22.74 34.60 -27.84
N GLN A 415 21.81 33.80 -28.36
CA GLN A 415 20.76 34.30 -29.23
C GLN A 415 19.75 35.13 -28.41
N GLY A 416 19.37 36.31 -28.92
CA GLY A 416 18.40 37.21 -28.29
C GLY A 416 18.55 38.67 -28.70
N GLY A 417 17.87 39.59 -28.01
CA GLY A 417 17.92 41.03 -28.32
C GLY A 417 19.33 41.62 -28.34
N ASP A 418 20.22 41.07 -27.50
CA ASP A 418 21.62 41.44 -27.40
C ASP A 418 22.54 40.74 -28.43
N HIS A 419 22.00 39.87 -29.30
CA HIS A 419 22.77 39.17 -30.33
C HIS A 419 22.92 39.98 -31.62
N TYR A 420 23.61 41.11 -31.55
CA TYR A 420 23.82 41.97 -32.72
C TYR A 420 25.31 42.20 -33.01
N ARG A 421 25.59 42.59 -34.26
CA ARG A 421 26.95 42.92 -34.72
C ARG A 421 27.34 44.29 -34.17
N THR A 422 28.50 44.37 -33.51
CA THR A 422 29.06 45.62 -32.96
C THR A 422 29.62 46.58 -34.03
N GLY A 423 29.63 46.17 -35.30
CA GLY A 423 30.30 46.88 -36.40
C GLY A 423 31.80 46.59 -36.54
N LYS A 424 32.46 46.05 -35.51
CA LYS A 424 33.88 45.67 -35.55
C LYS A 424 34.09 44.37 -36.34
N THR A 425 35.19 44.29 -37.10
CA THR A 425 35.55 43.12 -37.90
C THR A 425 37.04 42.76 -37.79
N LEU A 426 37.36 41.48 -37.99
CA LEU A 426 38.74 40.96 -37.97
C LEU A 426 39.05 40.25 -39.28
N LYS A 427 40.24 40.51 -39.84
CA LYS A 427 40.67 39.94 -41.13
C LYS A 427 41.20 38.51 -40.99
N ASN A 428 41.12 37.70 -42.05
CA ASN A 428 41.75 36.39 -42.12
C ASN A 428 43.26 36.49 -41.80
N GLY A 429 43.76 35.62 -40.92
CA GLY A 429 45.14 35.66 -40.42
C GLY A 429 45.41 36.67 -39.30
N GLN A 430 44.45 37.52 -38.92
CA GLN A 430 44.59 38.45 -37.80
C GLN A 430 44.67 37.70 -36.46
N LYS A 431 45.66 38.08 -35.63
CA LYS A 431 45.92 37.51 -34.31
C LYS A 431 45.19 38.31 -33.24
N PHE A 432 44.54 37.63 -32.30
CA PHE A 432 43.88 38.26 -31.16
C PHE A 432 44.07 37.42 -29.89
N THR A 433 43.84 38.04 -28.74
CA THR A 433 43.79 37.37 -27.44
C THR A 433 42.35 37.28 -26.98
N TYR A 434 42.01 36.21 -26.27
CA TYR A 434 40.70 36.05 -25.64
C TYR A 434 40.87 35.78 -24.15
N ASP A 435 39.84 36.11 -23.36
CA ASP A 435 39.83 35.95 -21.90
C ASP A 435 38.65 35.12 -21.37
N TYR A 436 37.61 34.89 -22.18
CA TYR A 436 36.48 34.01 -21.90
C TYR A 436 36.10 33.16 -23.11
N ILE A 437 35.51 32.01 -22.81
CA ILE A 437 34.81 31.16 -23.78
C ILE A 437 33.36 31.02 -23.32
N ALA A 438 32.42 31.11 -24.25
CA ALA A 438 31.00 30.83 -24.04
C ALA A 438 30.53 29.75 -25.03
N CYS A 439 29.54 28.97 -24.64
CA CYS A 439 28.88 28.01 -25.49
C CYS A 439 27.43 28.47 -25.70
N ASP A 440 27.08 28.80 -26.94
CA ASP A 440 25.72 29.26 -27.28
C ASP A 440 24.68 28.12 -27.17
N GLU A 441 23.41 28.46 -27.36
CA GLU A 441 22.27 27.55 -27.28
C GLU A 441 22.36 26.38 -28.28
N ASN A 442 23.14 26.56 -29.35
CA ASN A 442 23.35 25.59 -30.42
C ASN A 442 24.62 24.74 -30.22
N GLY A 443 25.33 24.93 -29.10
CA GLY A 443 26.56 24.19 -28.78
C GLY A 443 27.81 24.76 -29.45
N ASN A 444 27.73 25.93 -30.11
CA ASN A 444 28.88 26.55 -30.73
C ASN A 444 29.68 27.38 -29.71
N LEU A 445 31.00 27.32 -29.85
CA LEU A 445 31.89 28.07 -28.99
C LEU A 445 32.10 29.49 -29.50
N TRP A 446 32.15 30.43 -28.57
CA TRP A 446 32.43 31.83 -28.81
C TRP A 446 33.56 32.30 -27.92
N TYR A 447 34.37 33.24 -28.41
CA TYR A 447 35.58 33.71 -27.74
C TYR A 447 35.49 35.21 -27.52
N ARG A 448 35.61 35.63 -26.26
CA ARG A 448 35.56 37.04 -25.87
C ARG A 448 36.90 37.71 -26.09
N ILE A 449 36.91 38.81 -26.82
CA ILE A 449 38.13 39.59 -27.15
C ILE A 449 38.16 40.99 -26.53
N GLY A 450 37.06 41.39 -25.91
CA GLY A 450 36.85 42.68 -25.27
C GLY A 450 35.52 42.68 -24.51
N SER A 451 35.25 43.75 -23.75
CA SER A 451 33.95 43.91 -23.09
C SER A 451 32.84 43.97 -24.14
N HIS A 452 31.87 43.06 -24.07
CA HIS A 452 30.80 42.88 -25.07
C HIS A 452 31.32 42.71 -26.51
N GLU A 453 32.44 41.99 -26.67
CA GLU A 453 33.01 41.70 -27.98
C GLU A 453 33.31 40.21 -28.11
N TRP A 454 32.47 39.48 -28.83
CA TRP A 454 32.54 38.03 -29.01
C TRP A 454 32.74 37.64 -30.47
N ILE A 455 33.47 36.54 -30.68
CA ILE A 455 33.78 36.00 -31.99
C ILE A 455 33.33 34.55 -32.07
N TYR A 456 32.74 34.19 -33.22
CA TYR A 456 32.33 32.83 -33.53
C TYR A 456 33.52 31.87 -33.70
N GLY A 457 33.56 30.83 -32.86
CA GLY A 457 34.65 29.88 -32.70
C GLY A 457 35.00 29.01 -33.90
N PRO A 458 34.04 28.50 -34.68
CA PRO A 458 34.34 27.69 -35.87
C PRO A 458 35.16 28.43 -36.94
N HIS A 459 35.22 29.77 -36.91
CA HIS A 459 36.00 30.57 -37.84
C HIS A 459 37.39 30.93 -37.35
N ILE A 460 37.82 30.38 -36.21
CA ILE A 460 39.13 30.62 -35.63
C ILE A 460 39.90 29.30 -35.54
N SER A 461 41.23 29.37 -35.58
CA SER A 461 42.09 28.21 -35.36
C SER A 461 43.02 28.41 -34.20
N LEU A 462 43.10 27.37 -33.37
CA LEU A 462 44.02 27.26 -32.24
C LEU A 462 45.29 26.45 -32.59
N ASN A 463 45.33 25.75 -33.73
CA ASN A 463 46.33 24.69 -33.97
C ASN A 463 47.10 24.75 -35.32
N LYS A 464 46.88 25.75 -36.19
CA LYS A 464 47.57 25.82 -37.51
C LYS A 464 49.10 26.00 -37.39
N SER A 465 49.85 25.48 -38.37
CA SER A 465 51.33 25.54 -38.46
C SER A 465 51.92 26.97 -38.51
N SER A 466 51.11 27.98 -38.85
CA SER A 466 51.48 29.40 -38.87
C SER A 466 51.22 30.14 -37.55
N SER A 467 50.63 29.48 -36.56
CA SER A 467 50.16 30.08 -35.30
C SER A 467 50.36 29.14 -34.12
N TYR A 468 50.16 29.62 -32.89
CA TYR A 468 50.32 28.80 -31.70
C TYR A 468 49.27 29.16 -30.64
N ALA A 469 48.77 28.15 -29.92
CA ALA A 469 47.99 28.35 -28.71
C ALA A 469 48.88 28.12 -27.49
N SER A 470 48.82 29.03 -26.52
CA SER A 470 49.59 28.95 -25.27
C SER A 470 48.65 28.61 -24.12
N TYR A 471 49.06 27.66 -23.29
CA TYR A 471 48.32 27.23 -22.11
C TYR A 471 49.24 27.22 -20.89
N PRO A 472 48.70 27.37 -19.67
CA PRO A 472 49.46 27.03 -18.47
C PRO A 472 49.90 25.56 -18.53
N SER A 473 50.95 25.24 -17.79
CA SER A 473 51.51 23.90 -17.72
C SER A 473 51.95 23.68 -16.29
N HIS A 474 51.69 22.50 -15.75
CA HIS A 474 52.15 22.08 -14.42
C HIS A 474 52.67 20.65 -14.53
N GLY A 475 53.96 20.45 -14.25
CA GLY A 475 54.57 19.14 -14.33
C GLY A 475 56.09 19.16 -14.31
N ARG A 476 56.67 17.96 -14.44
CA ARG A 476 58.11 17.72 -14.39
C ARG A 476 58.46 16.65 -15.39
N GLY A 477 59.51 16.81 -16.18
CA GLY A 477 59.87 15.83 -17.19
C GLY A 477 61.33 15.45 -17.11
N VAL A 478 61.61 14.14 -17.05
CA VAL A 478 62.95 13.59 -17.32
C VAL A 478 63.17 13.65 -18.83
N MET A 479 64.10 14.46 -19.29
CA MET A 479 64.38 14.65 -20.70
C MET A 479 65.37 13.60 -21.21
N LYS A 480 65.09 13.03 -22.39
CA LYS A 480 65.98 12.10 -23.07
C LYS A 480 67.34 12.77 -23.38
N LYS A 481 68.40 11.99 -23.58
CA LYS A 481 69.73 12.53 -23.85
C LYS A 481 69.75 13.22 -25.24
N ASN A 482 70.52 14.31 -25.36
CA ASN A 482 70.80 15.01 -26.64
C ASN A 482 69.55 15.44 -27.43
N GLN A 483 68.55 15.97 -26.76
CA GLN A 483 67.32 16.41 -27.41
C GLN A 483 67.47 17.82 -28.01
N GLN A 484 66.78 18.03 -29.13
CA GLN A 484 66.73 19.31 -29.84
C GLN A 484 66.13 20.40 -28.94
N GLN A 485 66.83 21.52 -28.80
CA GLN A 485 66.29 22.70 -28.11
C GLN A 485 65.43 23.51 -29.09
N TYR A 486 64.34 24.08 -28.59
CA TYR A 486 63.52 25.04 -29.31
C TYR A 486 63.48 26.38 -28.58
N VAL A 487 63.35 27.47 -29.33
CA VAL A 487 63.23 28.83 -28.81
C VAL A 487 62.08 29.55 -29.51
N MET A 488 61.43 30.46 -28.79
CA MET A 488 60.42 31.32 -29.40
C MET A 488 61.12 32.48 -30.12
N ASN A 489 60.87 32.59 -31.42
CA ASN A 489 61.29 33.72 -32.22
C ASN A 489 60.41 34.94 -31.90
N LYS A 490 60.99 35.99 -31.32
CA LYS A 490 60.24 37.17 -30.84
C LYS A 490 59.54 37.95 -31.96
N LYS A 491 60.01 37.85 -33.22
CA LYS A 491 59.43 38.57 -34.36
C LYS A 491 58.28 37.80 -35.01
N THR A 492 58.45 36.48 -35.20
CA THR A 492 57.44 35.64 -35.86
C THR A 492 56.45 35.01 -34.88
N GLY A 493 56.82 34.95 -33.59
CA GLY A 493 56.08 34.24 -32.55
C GLY A 493 56.19 32.72 -32.63
N ARG A 494 57.00 32.17 -33.55
CA ARG A 494 57.09 30.73 -33.80
C ARG A 494 58.06 30.05 -32.86
N ILE A 495 57.76 28.80 -32.49
CA ILE A 495 58.70 27.87 -31.89
C ILE A 495 59.56 27.28 -33.00
N GLU A 496 60.85 27.59 -32.98
CA GLU A 496 61.82 27.21 -34.01
C GLU A 496 62.97 26.41 -33.37
N PRO A 497 63.56 25.42 -34.06
CA PRO A 497 64.69 24.68 -33.56
C PRO A 497 65.90 25.61 -33.39
N SER A 498 66.51 25.56 -32.21
CA SER A 498 67.75 26.27 -31.92
C SER A 498 68.96 25.54 -32.53
N LYS A 499 70.03 26.26 -32.85
CA LYS A 499 71.31 25.63 -33.24
C LYS A 499 71.97 24.82 -32.10
N LYS A 500 71.43 24.89 -30.88
CA LYS A 500 71.94 24.20 -29.69
C LYS A 500 71.06 22.99 -29.35
N GLN A 501 71.67 21.94 -28.81
CA GLN A 501 70.95 20.85 -28.15
C GLN A 501 70.97 21.06 -26.64
N ILE A 502 69.92 20.57 -25.97
CA ILE A 502 69.83 20.66 -24.52
C ILE A 502 70.77 19.61 -23.92
N LYS A 503 71.83 20.08 -23.24
CA LYS A 503 72.82 19.23 -22.57
C LYS A 503 72.46 19.06 -21.10
N TRP A 504 72.76 17.89 -20.55
CA TRP A 504 72.67 17.65 -19.12
C TRP A 504 73.67 18.56 -18.40
N VAL A 505 73.19 19.45 -17.54
CA VAL A 505 74.04 20.40 -16.82
C VAL A 505 74.41 19.78 -15.46
N SER A 506 75.68 19.77 -15.09
CA SER A 506 76.13 19.36 -13.75
C SER A 506 77.11 20.39 -13.19
N THR A 507 76.81 20.96 -12.00
CA THR A 507 77.83 21.56 -11.12
C THR A 507 77.26 21.86 -9.73
N ARG A 508 77.93 21.38 -8.67
CA ARG A 508 77.87 22.00 -7.33
C ARG A 508 79.24 21.90 -6.63
N THR A 509 79.59 22.90 -5.82
CA THR A 509 80.92 23.08 -5.22
C THR A 509 80.97 22.63 -3.76
N LYS A 510 82.03 21.92 -3.32
CA LYS A 510 82.31 21.62 -1.89
C LYS A 510 83.74 22.05 -1.48
N ARG A 511 83.93 22.38 -0.19
CA ARG A 511 85.13 23.00 0.42
C ARG A 511 86.02 21.97 1.14
N THR A 512 87.35 22.13 1.14
CA THR A 512 88.29 21.37 2.00
C THR A 512 89.41 22.24 2.58
N PRO A 513 89.80 22.07 3.86
CA PRO A 513 90.83 22.89 4.50
C PRO A 513 92.27 22.36 4.34
N LYS A 514 93.27 23.25 4.47
CA LYS A 514 94.71 22.92 4.43
C LYS A 514 95.35 22.97 5.82
N TYR A 515 96.25 22.02 6.10
CA TYR A 515 96.99 21.90 7.36
C TYR A 515 98.49 22.20 7.17
N LEU A 516 99.13 22.82 8.17
CA LEU A 516 100.57 22.98 8.33
C LEU A 516 101.13 21.85 9.20
N LYS A 517 102.37 21.43 8.93
CA LYS A 517 103.09 20.45 9.77
C LYS A 517 103.96 21.18 10.79
N ARG A 518 103.83 20.86 12.08
CA ARG A 518 104.63 21.42 13.18
C ARG A 518 105.30 20.28 13.94
N ARG A 519 106.61 20.38 14.18
CA ARG A 519 107.37 19.40 14.97
C ARG A 519 107.34 19.78 16.45
N ARG A 520 107.07 18.80 17.31
CA ARG A 520 107.22 18.89 18.78
C ARG A 520 107.76 17.53 19.24
N ASN A 521 108.84 17.53 20.02
CA ASN A 521 109.51 16.31 20.53
C ASN A 521 109.79 15.25 19.44
N GLY A 522 110.43 15.65 18.34
CA GLY A 522 110.83 14.74 17.26
C GLY A 522 109.70 14.17 16.39
N LYS A 523 108.42 14.34 16.76
CA LYS A 523 107.25 13.90 15.97
C LYS A 523 106.51 15.09 15.35
N THR A 524 105.90 14.87 14.18
CA THR A 524 105.30 15.92 13.34
C THR A 524 103.78 15.83 13.36
N TYR A 525 103.10 16.92 13.72
CA TYR A 525 101.64 17.01 13.82
C TYR A 525 101.07 17.99 12.77
N LYS A 526 99.87 17.71 12.25
CA LYS A 526 99.16 18.59 11.29
C LYS A 526 98.22 19.53 12.06
N ILE A 527 98.41 20.85 11.93
CA ILE A 527 97.53 21.90 12.48
C ILE A 527 96.89 22.70 11.35
N LEU A 528 95.61 23.07 11.50
CA LEU A 528 94.85 23.82 10.48
C LEU A 528 95.51 25.18 10.21
N ASN A 529 95.75 25.55 8.95
CA ASN A 529 96.50 26.76 8.59
C ASN A 529 95.70 28.04 8.91
N PRO A 530 96.15 28.91 9.84
CA PRO A 530 95.39 30.11 10.23
C PRO A 530 95.22 31.16 9.12
N ARG A 531 96.09 31.16 8.10
CA ARG A 531 96.05 32.11 6.97
C ARG A 531 94.99 31.79 5.90
N TYR A 532 94.30 30.64 5.98
CA TYR A 532 93.26 30.21 5.03
C TYR A 532 91.87 30.20 5.66
N LYS A 533 91.46 31.29 6.32
CA LYS A 533 90.06 31.45 6.80
C LYS A 533 89.04 31.56 5.65
N GLU A 534 89.45 31.73 4.39
CA GLU A 534 88.54 31.75 3.25
C GLU A 534 88.94 30.77 2.13
N TYR A 535 88.03 29.81 1.89
CA TYR A 535 88.18 28.69 0.98
C TYR A 535 88.13 29.11 -0.51
N ARG A 536 89.22 28.90 -1.26
CA ARG A 536 89.19 29.00 -2.73
C ARG A 536 88.78 27.67 -3.39
N LYS A 537 87.72 27.73 -4.19
CA LYS A 537 87.05 26.62 -4.90
C LYS A 537 87.96 26.02 -5.99
N LYS A 538 88.28 24.72 -5.91
CA LYS A 538 88.91 23.95 -7.01
C LYS A 538 87.94 22.86 -7.49
N LYS A 539 87.72 22.76 -8.81
CA LYS A 539 86.76 21.86 -9.47
C LYS A 539 87.31 20.42 -9.51
N VAL A 540 86.52 19.43 -9.04
CA VAL A 540 86.75 17.99 -9.26
C VAL A 540 85.42 17.32 -9.65
N ARG A 541 85.48 16.33 -10.56
CA ARG A 541 84.33 15.63 -11.19
C ARG A 541 83.71 14.55 -10.28
N THR A 542 82.37 14.50 -10.20
CA THR A 542 81.62 13.28 -9.85
C THR A 542 80.22 13.29 -10.52
N THR A 543 79.75 12.11 -10.92
CA THR A 543 78.56 11.83 -11.73
C THR A 543 77.30 11.68 -10.88
N VAL A 544 76.24 12.45 -11.18
CA VAL A 544 74.84 12.00 -11.07
C VAL A 544 74.09 12.38 -12.33
N LYS A 545 73.41 11.38 -12.88
CA LYS A 545 72.65 11.38 -14.11
C LYS A 545 71.18 11.71 -13.79
N ARG A 546 70.59 12.78 -14.35
CA ARG A 546 69.21 12.80 -14.94
C ARG A 546 68.76 14.24 -15.28
N GLY A 547 68.51 14.48 -16.57
CA GLY A 547 68.05 15.77 -17.11
C GLY A 547 66.59 16.07 -16.79
N VAL A 548 66.27 16.30 -15.51
CA VAL A 548 64.91 16.59 -15.04
C VAL A 548 64.64 18.09 -15.11
N TYR A 549 63.55 18.48 -15.76
CA TYR A 549 63.15 19.88 -15.91
C TYR A 549 61.77 20.12 -15.29
N ASN A 550 61.64 21.20 -14.52
CA ASN A 550 60.33 21.74 -14.15
C ASN A 550 59.69 22.37 -15.42
N LEU A 551 58.42 22.04 -15.66
CA LEU A 551 57.64 22.42 -16.84
C LEU A 551 56.49 23.39 -16.48
N ASN A 552 56.56 24.05 -15.33
CA ASN A 552 55.52 24.95 -14.82
C ASN A 552 55.47 26.32 -15.52
N TYR A 553 56.21 26.52 -16.61
CA TYR A 553 56.40 27.83 -17.23
C TYR A 553 55.55 28.03 -18.50
N GLY A 554 54.56 27.16 -18.72
CA GLY A 554 53.64 27.20 -19.86
C GLY A 554 53.96 26.17 -20.95
N GLN A 555 52.94 25.85 -21.74
CA GLN A 555 53.01 24.97 -22.91
C GLN A 555 52.45 25.66 -24.14
N ILE A 556 52.98 25.28 -25.30
CA ILE A 556 52.59 25.84 -26.59
C ILE A 556 52.26 24.70 -27.56
N VAL A 557 51.12 24.78 -28.23
CA VAL A 557 50.76 23.86 -29.32
C VAL A 557 50.92 24.58 -30.65
N GLN A 558 51.79 24.06 -31.52
CA GLN A 558 52.05 24.62 -32.85
C GLN A 558 52.12 23.48 -33.87
N GLY A 559 51.26 23.52 -34.90
CA GLY A 559 51.19 22.51 -35.95
C GLY A 559 50.92 21.09 -35.41
N GLY A 560 50.04 20.97 -34.42
CA GLY A 560 49.72 19.68 -33.76
C GLY A 560 50.79 19.17 -32.78
N VAL A 561 51.89 19.89 -32.59
CA VAL A 561 52.98 19.49 -31.69
C VAL A 561 52.97 20.34 -30.42
N THR A 562 52.98 19.68 -29.26
CA THR A 562 53.09 20.33 -27.94
C THR A 562 54.55 20.54 -27.55
N TYR A 563 54.87 21.78 -27.16
CA TYR A 563 56.17 22.22 -26.66
C TYR A 563 56.02 22.71 -25.21
N TYR A 564 56.83 22.19 -24.30
CA TYR A 564 56.85 22.62 -22.90
C TYR A 564 58.02 23.57 -22.65
N LYS A 565 57.77 24.68 -21.92
CA LYS A 565 58.82 25.58 -21.49
C LYS A 565 59.51 25.02 -20.25
N THR A 566 60.80 24.76 -20.36
CA THR A 566 61.62 24.20 -19.29
C THR A 566 62.10 25.28 -18.33
N SER A 567 62.44 24.88 -17.09
CA SER A 567 63.15 25.71 -16.11
C SER A 567 64.43 26.40 -16.60
N SER A 568 65.06 25.90 -17.67
CA SER A 568 66.18 26.58 -18.34
C SER A 568 65.76 27.73 -19.27
N GLY A 569 64.47 28.03 -19.37
CA GLY A 569 63.93 29.13 -20.19
C GLY A 569 63.71 28.79 -21.67
N VAL A 570 63.93 27.53 -22.07
CA VAL A 570 63.88 27.06 -23.46
C VAL A 570 62.77 26.03 -23.64
N TYR A 571 62.30 25.82 -24.88
CA TYR A 571 61.21 24.90 -25.19
C TYR A 571 61.73 23.53 -25.64
N ALA A 572 61.00 22.47 -25.31
CA ALA A 572 61.25 21.11 -25.77
C ALA A 572 59.93 20.44 -26.17
N LYS A 573 59.96 19.57 -27.20
CA LYS A 573 58.77 18.81 -27.61
C LYS A 573 58.32 17.86 -26.50
N SER A 574 57.03 17.58 -26.41
CA SER A 574 56.50 16.57 -25.49
C SER A 574 57.18 15.20 -25.65
N SER A 575 57.52 14.81 -26.89
CA SER A 575 58.23 13.56 -27.18
C SER A 575 59.71 13.53 -26.75
N SER A 576 60.31 14.69 -26.44
CA SER A 576 61.69 14.81 -25.95
C SER A 576 61.84 14.37 -24.49
N PHE A 577 60.72 14.19 -23.77
CA PHE A 577 60.69 13.69 -22.41
C PHE A 577 60.39 12.18 -22.39
N ASP A 578 60.95 11.51 -21.39
CA ASP A 578 60.61 10.15 -21.01
C ASP A 578 59.58 10.20 -19.88
N TRP A 579 58.31 10.04 -20.24
CA TRP A 579 57.21 10.12 -19.30
C TRP A 579 57.06 8.87 -18.43
N LYS A 580 57.81 7.80 -18.71
CA LYS A 580 57.79 6.56 -17.90
C LYS A 580 58.81 6.57 -16.76
N ALA A 581 59.73 7.54 -16.73
CA ALA A 581 60.70 7.65 -15.65
C ALA A 581 60.06 8.12 -14.34
N ASP A 582 60.46 7.55 -13.20
CA ASP A 582 59.88 7.81 -11.86
C ASP A 582 59.74 9.29 -11.44
N GLN A 583 60.52 10.19 -12.05
CA GLN A 583 60.51 11.63 -11.73
C GLN A 583 59.71 12.48 -12.72
N SER A 584 59.04 11.85 -13.70
CA SER A 584 58.25 12.51 -14.73
C SER A 584 56.77 12.56 -14.32
N VAL A 585 56.20 13.77 -14.29
CA VAL A 585 54.77 14.06 -14.20
C VAL A 585 54.40 14.88 -15.44
N LYS A 586 53.71 14.24 -16.38
CA LYS A 586 53.33 14.86 -17.66
C LYS A 586 52.31 15.98 -17.44
N PRO A 587 52.55 17.21 -17.94
CA PRO A 587 51.55 18.26 -17.87
C PRO A 587 50.27 17.89 -18.62
N TYR A 588 49.12 18.33 -18.09
CA TYR A 588 47.83 18.13 -18.75
C TYR A 588 47.80 18.76 -20.14
N GLY A 589 47.12 18.08 -21.07
CA GLY A 589 46.87 18.63 -22.40
C GLY A 589 45.87 19.79 -22.38
N PRO A 590 45.81 20.60 -23.45
CA PRO A 590 44.91 21.75 -23.54
C PRO A 590 43.45 21.47 -23.22
N SER A 591 42.86 20.39 -23.76
CA SER A 591 41.46 20.04 -23.51
C SER A 591 41.16 19.77 -22.04
N LYS A 592 42.10 19.13 -21.33
CA LYS A 592 41.96 18.84 -19.89
C LYS A 592 42.11 20.09 -19.03
N ILE A 593 42.95 21.05 -19.45
CA ILE A 593 43.09 22.34 -18.76
C ILE A 593 41.81 23.17 -18.88
N LEU A 594 41.22 23.21 -20.08
CA LEU A 594 39.97 23.92 -20.32
C LEU A 594 38.81 23.27 -19.55
N ALA A 595 38.74 21.93 -19.53
CA ALA A 595 37.75 21.20 -18.73
C ALA A 595 37.85 21.54 -17.24
N GLN A 596 39.03 21.43 -16.64
CA GLN A 596 39.21 21.81 -15.23
C GLN A 596 38.89 23.28 -14.96
N THR A 597 39.09 24.16 -15.93
CA THR A 597 38.77 25.59 -15.75
C THR A 597 37.27 25.84 -15.83
N ALA A 598 36.56 25.14 -16.72
CA ALA A 598 35.11 25.15 -16.77
C ALA A 598 34.51 24.58 -15.47
N ASP A 599 35.04 23.45 -14.99
CA ASP A 599 34.55 22.79 -13.77
C ASP A 599 34.84 23.59 -12.48
N MET A 600 35.80 24.51 -12.46
CA MET A 600 36.12 25.32 -11.26
C MET A 600 35.57 26.74 -11.30
N LYS A 601 35.26 27.26 -12.49
CA LYS A 601 34.94 28.69 -12.70
C LYS A 601 33.83 28.89 -13.73
N GLY A 602 33.05 27.84 -13.99
CA GLY A 602 31.92 27.87 -14.90
C GLY A 602 30.87 28.86 -14.43
N LYS A 603 30.05 29.29 -15.38
CA LYS A 603 28.89 30.14 -15.16
C LYS A 603 27.77 29.71 -16.08
N VAL A 604 26.53 29.84 -15.62
CA VAL A 604 25.31 29.50 -16.37
C VAL A 604 24.56 30.79 -16.71
N GLU A 605 24.28 30.98 -18.00
CA GLU A 605 23.48 32.10 -18.50
C GLU A 605 22.03 32.04 -17.99
N VAL A 606 21.47 33.20 -17.67
CA VAL A 606 20.08 33.36 -17.24
C VAL A 606 19.22 33.90 -18.39
N TYR A 607 17.96 33.50 -18.42
CA TYR A 607 17.01 33.82 -19.49
C TYR A 607 15.76 34.56 -18.95
N SER A 608 15.15 35.43 -19.75
CA SER A 608 13.91 36.13 -19.37
C SER A 608 12.65 35.29 -19.58
N ALA A 609 12.74 34.24 -20.38
CA ALA A 609 11.68 33.27 -20.64
C ALA A 609 12.34 31.89 -20.86
N PRO A 610 11.63 30.78 -20.60
CA PRO A 610 12.16 29.41 -20.69
C PRO A 610 12.23 28.93 -22.15
N THR A 611 12.81 29.75 -23.01
CA THR A 611 12.95 29.50 -24.44
C THR A 611 14.32 29.97 -24.93
N LYS A 612 14.80 29.34 -26.01
CA LYS A 612 15.99 29.78 -26.71
C LYS A 612 15.74 31.17 -27.29
N GLY A 613 16.72 32.06 -27.23
CA GLY A 613 16.57 33.42 -27.75
C GLY A 613 16.27 34.49 -26.68
N SER A 614 16.08 34.10 -25.43
CA SER A 614 15.68 35.00 -24.35
C SER A 614 16.79 35.30 -23.32
N ALA A 615 18.06 35.15 -23.71
CA ALA A 615 19.18 35.37 -22.79
C ALA A 615 19.26 36.84 -22.33
N VAL A 616 19.42 37.07 -21.03
CA VAL A 616 19.44 38.42 -20.41
C VAL A 616 20.86 38.98 -20.17
N ASN A 617 21.88 38.38 -20.80
CA ASN A 617 23.27 38.84 -20.80
C ASN A 617 23.90 38.95 -19.40
N TRP A 618 23.50 38.05 -18.50
CA TRP A 618 24.12 37.84 -17.19
C TRP A 618 24.04 36.36 -16.79
N ALA A 619 24.84 35.97 -15.79
CA ALA A 619 24.99 34.56 -15.43
C ALA A 619 25.29 34.34 -13.95
N LEU A 620 24.86 33.19 -13.46
CA LEU A 620 25.16 32.65 -12.14
C LEU A 620 26.48 31.87 -12.15
N LYS A 621 27.21 31.87 -11.04
CA LYS A 621 28.48 31.13 -10.94
C LYS A 621 28.19 29.66 -10.61
N ASP A 622 29.08 28.79 -11.05
CA ASP A 622 29.13 27.40 -10.59
C ASP A 622 29.14 27.33 -9.05
N GLY A 623 28.34 26.44 -8.49
CA GLY A 623 28.19 26.27 -7.03
C GLY A 623 27.32 27.33 -6.33
N THR A 624 26.57 28.16 -7.07
CA THR A 624 25.62 29.12 -6.46
C THR A 624 24.33 28.38 -6.10
N GLY A 625 23.93 28.40 -4.82
CA GLY A 625 22.60 27.96 -4.38
C GLY A 625 21.54 28.99 -4.76
N VAL A 626 20.39 28.53 -5.24
CA VAL A 626 19.25 29.36 -5.66
C VAL A 626 17.93 28.70 -5.29
N ASP A 627 16.97 29.53 -4.90
CA ASP A 627 15.59 29.09 -4.62
C ASP A 627 14.82 28.96 -5.94
N VAL A 628 14.14 27.83 -6.13
CA VAL A 628 13.23 27.58 -7.24
C VAL A 628 11.84 28.06 -6.86
N VAL A 629 11.26 28.90 -7.71
CA VAL A 629 9.93 29.53 -7.52
C VAL A 629 8.87 28.84 -8.39
N SER A 630 9.28 28.34 -9.55
CA SER A 630 8.44 27.54 -10.44
C SER A 630 9.31 26.74 -11.40
N THR A 631 8.73 25.69 -11.98
CA THR A 631 9.34 24.96 -13.10
C THR A 631 8.64 25.36 -14.39
N ALA A 632 9.33 25.24 -15.52
CA ALA A 632 8.74 25.49 -16.82
C ALA A 632 9.26 24.51 -17.86
N LYS A 633 8.40 24.15 -18.80
CA LYS A 633 8.77 23.31 -19.95
C LYS A 633 8.62 24.12 -21.22
N GLY A 634 9.75 24.39 -21.87
CA GLY A 634 9.77 25.13 -23.13
C GLY A 634 9.45 24.24 -24.34
N ALA A 635 9.15 24.86 -25.47
CA ALA A 635 8.84 24.20 -26.74
C ALA A 635 9.90 23.21 -27.27
N ASP A 636 11.14 23.31 -26.81
CA ASP A 636 12.19 22.33 -27.13
C ASP A 636 12.14 21.08 -26.24
N GLY A 637 11.08 20.93 -25.44
CA GLY A 637 10.84 19.84 -24.50
C GLY A 637 11.74 19.88 -23.27
N LYS A 638 12.55 20.93 -23.11
CA LYS A 638 13.49 21.06 -21.99
C LYS A 638 12.83 21.71 -20.80
N GLU A 639 13.27 21.26 -19.65
CA GLU A 639 12.89 21.78 -18.35
C GLU A 639 13.78 22.93 -17.93
N TRP A 640 13.13 23.93 -17.35
CA TRP A 640 13.70 25.18 -16.88
C TRP A 640 13.23 25.45 -15.46
N TYR A 641 14.09 26.03 -14.64
CA TYR A 641 13.77 26.48 -13.30
C TYR A 641 13.71 28.01 -13.30
N TYR A 642 12.61 28.57 -12.81
CA TYR A 642 12.51 29.98 -12.51
C TYR A 642 13.09 30.20 -11.12
N VAL A 643 14.24 30.88 -11.05
CA VAL A 643 15.02 30.97 -9.81
C VAL A 643 15.06 32.39 -9.28
N LYS A 644 14.99 32.50 -7.95
CA LYS A 644 15.22 33.74 -7.21
C LYS A 644 16.67 33.79 -6.71
N TYR A 645 17.32 34.93 -6.88
CA TYR A 645 18.71 35.14 -6.50
C TYR A 645 18.94 36.55 -5.95
N ASP A 646 19.74 36.67 -4.88
CA ASP A 646 20.21 37.97 -4.35
C ASP A 646 19.07 38.97 -4.08
N GLY A 647 18.05 38.52 -3.32
CA GLY A 647 16.90 39.31 -2.87
C GLY A 647 15.80 39.47 -3.92
N ASP A 648 16.11 40.07 -5.07
CA ASP A 648 15.10 40.55 -6.04
C ASP A 648 15.42 40.24 -7.51
N LYS A 649 16.44 39.42 -7.81
CA LYS A 649 16.73 39.03 -9.20
C LYS A 649 16.07 37.70 -9.51
N TYR A 650 15.36 37.68 -10.63
CA TYR A 650 14.68 36.49 -11.12
C TYR A 650 15.12 36.16 -12.54
N GLY A 651 15.01 34.89 -12.90
CA GLY A 651 15.15 34.47 -14.29
C GLY A 651 15.19 32.97 -14.46
N TYR A 652 15.15 32.55 -15.72
CA TYR A 652 15.10 31.17 -16.11
C TYR A 652 16.50 30.54 -16.28
N ILE A 653 16.68 29.51 -15.49
CA ILE A 653 17.62 28.40 -15.46
C ILE A 653 17.39 27.18 -16.36
N PRO A 654 18.29 26.67 -17.21
CA PRO A 654 18.10 25.29 -17.69
C PRO A 654 18.28 24.28 -16.54
N ALA A 655 17.27 23.44 -16.26
CA ALA A 655 17.28 22.50 -15.11
C ALA A 655 18.50 21.57 -15.11
N LYS A 656 18.91 21.10 -16.30
CA LYS A 656 20.10 20.27 -16.51
C LYS A 656 21.44 20.89 -16.08
N LEU A 657 21.46 22.20 -15.79
CA LEU A 657 22.62 22.96 -15.34
C LEU A 657 22.54 23.25 -13.84
N THR A 658 21.84 22.38 -13.10
CA THR A 658 21.71 22.42 -11.65
C THR A 658 21.89 21.01 -11.09
N ASN A 659 22.16 20.91 -9.79
CA ASN A 659 22.21 19.65 -9.05
C ASN A 659 21.67 19.85 -7.63
N THR A 660 21.39 18.74 -6.96
CA THR A 660 20.86 18.67 -5.59
C THR A 660 21.84 18.01 -4.62
N LYS A 661 23.12 18.35 -4.75
CA LYS A 661 24.19 17.72 -3.96
C LYS A 661 24.58 18.52 -2.71
N GLY A 662 24.06 19.73 -2.54
CA GLY A 662 24.28 20.54 -1.35
C GLY A 662 23.47 20.04 -0.16
N ASP A 663 23.98 20.29 1.05
CA ASP A 663 23.34 19.85 2.31
C ASP A 663 21.96 20.50 2.55
N ILE A 664 21.65 21.58 1.84
CA ILE A 664 20.38 22.33 1.88
C ILE A 664 19.61 22.24 0.55
N ASP A 665 20.11 21.48 -0.41
CA ASP A 665 19.44 21.36 -1.71
C ASP A 665 18.26 20.41 -1.61
N GLU A 666 17.17 20.80 -2.24
CA GLU A 666 15.91 20.07 -2.33
C GLU A 666 15.45 20.07 -3.78
N GLU A 667 15.14 18.89 -4.31
CA GLU A 667 14.61 18.78 -5.68
C GLU A 667 13.29 19.56 -5.76
N PRO A 668 13.10 20.38 -6.82
CA PRO A 668 11.86 21.12 -6.98
C PRO A 668 10.65 20.19 -6.96
N HIS A 669 9.71 20.46 -6.06
CA HIS A 669 8.48 19.71 -5.87
C HIS A 669 7.27 20.65 -5.94
N SER A 670 6.08 20.11 -6.21
CA SER A 670 4.86 20.90 -6.32
C SER A 670 4.51 21.56 -4.99
N THR A 671 4.09 22.82 -5.01
CA THR A 671 3.75 23.62 -3.83
C THR A 671 2.49 23.17 -3.09
N GLU A 672 1.77 22.16 -3.58
CA GLU A 672 0.57 21.59 -2.94
C GLU A 672 0.89 20.58 -1.83
N ALA A 673 2.17 20.35 -1.53
CA ALA A 673 2.61 19.34 -0.55
C ALA A 673 3.29 19.93 0.69
N ASP A 674 3.35 21.25 0.84
CA ASP A 674 4.16 21.89 1.89
C ASP A 674 3.32 22.85 2.77
N SER A 675 2.46 22.24 3.59
CA SER A 675 2.01 22.84 4.84
C SER A 675 2.33 21.88 5.98
N ASP A 676 3.45 22.14 6.65
CA ASP A 676 3.79 21.62 7.98
C ASP A 676 2.72 22.06 9.01
N THR A 677 1.59 21.38 9.02
CA THR A 677 0.68 21.31 10.17
C THR A 677 0.49 19.85 10.52
N GLU A 678 1.11 19.42 11.63
CA GLU A 678 0.55 18.34 12.42
C GLU A 678 -0.90 18.71 12.77
N ASP A 679 -1.82 17.76 12.55
CA ASP A 679 -3.16 17.72 13.14
C ASP A 679 -4.18 18.74 12.57
N ASP A 680 -4.80 18.41 11.45
CA ASP A 680 -6.13 17.80 11.45
C ASP A 680 -6.38 17.36 10.00
N SER A 681 -6.90 16.15 9.82
CA SER A 681 -7.47 15.78 8.53
C SER A 681 -8.68 16.68 8.29
N SER A 682 -8.49 17.81 7.62
CA SER A 682 -9.50 18.20 6.65
C SER A 682 -9.39 17.18 5.53
N ASP A 683 -10.06 16.05 5.72
CA ASP A 683 -10.88 15.51 4.66
C ASP A 683 -11.43 16.73 3.91
N THR A 684 -10.91 17.01 2.73
CA THR A 684 -11.82 17.53 1.71
C THR A 684 -12.68 16.34 1.31
N ASN A 685 -13.53 15.90 2.25
CA ASN A 685 -14.72 15.18 1.90
C ASN A 685 -15.37 16.08 0.87
N GLN A 686 -15.48 15.55 -0.34
CA GLN A 686 -16.38 16.09 -1.33
C GLN A 686 -17.77 15.91 -0.70
N ASP A 687 -18.16 16.82 0.18
CA ASP A 687 -19.31 16.63 1.04
C ASP A 687 -20.52 16.43 0.12
N ALA A 688 -21.03 15.21 0.17
CA ALA A 688 -22.17 14.78 -0.59
C ALA A 688 -23.39 15.62 -0.19
N GLN A 689 -24.24 15.95 -1.15
CA GLN A 689 -25.50 16.61 -0.79
C GLN A 689 -26.42 15.56 -0.14
N THR A 690 -26.82 15.78 1.12
CA THR A 690 -27.80 14.91 1.78
C THR A 690 -29.19 15.17 1.19
N ILE A 691 -29.77 14.16 0.55
CA ILE A 691 -31.14 14.20 0.01
C ILE A 691 -32.08 13.50 0.97
N LYS A 692 -33.17 14.17 1.35
CA LYS A 692 -34.25 13.61 2.16
C LYS A 692 -35.42 13.18 1.29
N VAL A 693 -35.70 11.88 1.25
CA VAL A 693 -36.83 11.27 0.56
C VAL A 693 -38.02 11.18 1.51
N THR A 694 -39.20 11.61 1.05
CA THR A 694 -40.45 11.56 1.82
C THR A 694 -41.63 11.23 0.92
N LEU A 695 -42.67 10.58 1.45
CA LEU A 695 -43.88 10.25 0.68
C LEU A 695 -44.79 11.47 0.46
N PRO A 696 -45.44 11.62 -0.72
CA PRO A 696 -46.37 12.72 -1.00
C PRO A 696 -47.56 12.82 -0.04
N GLU A 697 -48.13 11.68 0.36
CA GLU A 697 -49.23 11.58 1.33
C GLU A 697 -48.78 11.75 2.78
N LYS A 698 -47.47 11.86 3.02
CA LYS A 698 -46.78 12.04 4.31
C LYS A 698 -46.90 10.86 5.26
N ILE A 699 -48.10 10.39 5.54
CA ILE A 699 -48.35 9.29 6.49
C ILE A 699 -48.98 8.08 5.80
N LEU A 700 -48.59 6.89 6.24
CA LEU A 700 -49.24 5.62 5.91
C LEU A 700 -50.02 5.14 7.14
N ILE A 701 -51.30 4.84 6.97
CA ILE A 701 -52.21 4.42 8.05
C ILE A 701 -52.33 2.90 7.99
N ALA A 702 -52.24 2.22 9.14
CA ALA A 702 -52.44 0.78 9.19
C ALA A 702 -53.86 0.39 8.78
N ASP A 703 -54.01 -0.71 8.04
CA ASP A 703 -55.29 -1.13 7.44
C ASP A 703 -56.44 -1.25 8.45
N ASN A 704 -56.13 -1.73 9.66
CA ASN A 704 -57.09 -1.87 10.76
C ASN A 704 -57.41 -0.55 11.49
N CYS A 705 -56.69 0.53 11.20
CA CYS A 705 -56.83 1.86 11.79
C CYS A 705 -57.47 2.88 10.84
N ILE A 706 -57.91 2.44 9.65
CA ILE A 706 -58.59 3.27 8.66
C ILE A 706 -59.93 3.75 9.23
N GLY A 707 -60.09 5.07 9.40
CA GLY A 707 -61.32 5.70 9.88
C GLY A 707 -61.31 6.20 11.34
N ILE A 708 -60.20 6.04 12.07
CA ILE A 708 -60.01 6.62 13.42
C ILE A 708 -59.81 8.14 13.29
N GLU A 709 -60.53 8.93 14.12
CA GLU A 709 -60.51 10.42 14.07
C GLU A 709 -59.13 11.03 14.35
N ASN A 710 -58.35 10.45 15.26
CA ASN A 710 -57.01 10.93 15.64
C ASN A 710 -55.97 9.84 15.40
N GLN A 711 -55.10 10.05 14.40
CA GLN A 711 -54.00 9.16 14.09
C GLN A 711 -52.79 9.48 14.97
N ARG A 712 -52.21 8.46 15.62
CA ARG A 712 -50.95 8.59 16.36
C ARG A 712 -49.83 8.11 15.45
N VAL A 713 -49.00 9.06 15.01
CA VAL A 713 -48.02 8.86 13.94
C VAL A 713 -46.64 8.58 14.51
N LEU A 714 -45.98 7.54 14.01
CA LEU A 714 -44.60 7.19 14.29
C LEU A 714 -43.67 7.75 13.21
N ASN A 715 -42.68 8.57 13.57
CA ASN A 715 -41.64 8.96 12.61
C ASN A 715 -40.65 7.81 12.47
N LEU A 716 -40.47 7.30 11.27
CA LEU A 716 -39.66 6.11 11.00
C LEU A 716 -38.54 6.45 10.00
N ASP A 717 -37.27 6.22 10.39
CA ASP A 717 -36.11 6.45 9.53
C ASP A 717 -35.71 5.16 8.82
N LEU A 718 -35.89 5.13 7.51
CA LEU A 718 -35.57 3.97 6.67
C LEU A 718 -34.28 4.16 5.87
N SER A 719 -33.46 5.16 6.22
CA SER A 719 -32.21 5.48 5.50
C SER A 719 -31.28 4.28 5.35
N SER A 720 -31.17 3.41 6.36
CA SER A 720 -30.30 2.23 6.36
C SER A 720 -30.72 1.13 5.39
N PHE A 721 -32.01 1.06 5.05
CA PHE A 721 -32.58 0.07 4.14
C PHE A 721 -32.80 0.64 2.73
N PHE A 722 -32.67 1.96 2.59
CA PHE A 722 -32.80 2.69 1.35
C PHE A 722 -31.56 2.50 0.47
N LYS A 723 -31.74 1.98 -0.75
CA LYS A 723 -30.63 1.73 -1.68
C LYS A 723 -30.59 2.80 -2.76
N HIS A 724 -29.54 3.61 -2.77
CA HIS A 724 -29.28 4.60 -3.81
C HIS A 724 -27.85 4.45 -4.36
N ASP A 725 -27.67 4.60 -5.67
CA ASP A 725 -26.33 4.61 -6.31
C ASP A 725 -25.78 6.04 -6.27
N TYR A 726 -24.60 6.21 -5.67
CA TYR A 726 -23.93 7.51 -5.57
C TYR A 726 -23.72 8.20 -6.93
N ASN A 727 -23.60 7.42 -8.01
CA ASN A 727 -23.41 7.94 -9.37
C ASN A 727 -24.72 8.09 -10.16
N ASP A 728 -25.88 7.86 -9.54
CA ASP A 728 -27.15 8.05 -10.23
C ASP A 728 -27.38 9.54 -10.54
N THR A 729 -27.53 9.87 -11.83
CA THR A 729 -27.77 11.24 -12.32
C THR A 729 -29.24 11.62 -12.47
N SER A 730 -30.16 10.70 -12.17
CA SER A 730 -31.61 10.88 -12.41
C SER A 730 -32.22 12.06 -11.64
N GLY A 731 -31.66 12.39 -10.47
CA GLY A 731 -32.08 13.49 -9.60
C GLY A 731 -31.45 14.86 -9.89
N LEU A 732 -30.54 14.97 -10.87
CA LEU A 732 -29.80 16.22 -11.13
C LEU A 732 -30.69 17.29 -11.79
N GLN A 733 -30.70 18.49 -11.21
CA GLN A 733 -31.43 19.64 -11.72
C GLN A 733 -30.54 20.53 -12.61
N ALA A 734 -31.18 21.39 -13.42
CA ALA A 734 -30.49 22.30 -14.34
C ALA A 734 -29.62 23.36 -13.63
N ASP A 735 -29.86 23.63 -12.34
CA ASP A 735 -29.07 24.53 -11.51
C ASP A 735 -27.84 23.84 -10.86
N GLY A 736 -27.65 22.54 -11.12
CA GLY A 736 -26.57 21.73 -10.58
C GLY A 736 -26.86 21.09 -9.22
N THR A 737 -28.08 21.22 -8.68
CA THR A 737 -28.51 20.63 -7.40
C THR A 737 -29.24 19.28 -7.57
N TRP A 738 -29.26 18.45 -6.53
CA TRP A 738 -29.93 17.14 -6.55
C TRP A 738 -31.30 17.16 -5.86
N ARG A 739 -32.24 16.33 -6.35
CA ARG A 739 -33.57 16.11 -5.73
C ARG A 739 -34.01 14.64 -5.83
N MET A 740 -34.90 14.23 -4.91
CA MET A 740 -35.52 12.89 -4.91
C MET A 740 -36.33 12.63 -6.20
N THR A 741 -36.34 11.38 -6.65
CA THR A 741 -37.07 10.92 -7.85
C THR A 741 -38.34 10.13 -7.52
N ASP A 742 -39.15 9.81 -8.53
CA ASP A 742 -40.35 8.97 -8.36
C ASP A 742 -39.98 7.50 -8.00
N GLU A 743 -38.81 7.04 -8.41
CA GLU A 743 -38.26 5.72 -8.06
C GLU A 743 -37.86 5.68 -6.57
N ASP A 744 -37.21 6.75 -6.08
CA ASP A 744 -36.88 6.92 -4.67
C ASP A 744 -38.14 6.87 -3.78
N ILE A 745 -39.19 7.57 -4.20
CA ILE A 745 -40.48 7.59 -3.49
C ILE A 745 -41.13 6.20 -3.47
N SER A 746 -41.00 5.43 -4.55
CA SER A 746 -41.59 4.09 -4.66
C SER A 746 -40.87 3.09 -3.75
N GLN A 747 -39.55 3.14 -3.70
CA GLN A 747 -38.76 2.31 -2.79
C GLN A 747 -39.04 2.63 -1.32
N LEU A 748 -39.10 3.92 -0.96
CA LEU A 748 -39.45 4.33 0.41
C LEU A 748 -40.83 3.80 0.82
N ARG A 749 -41.78 3.79 -0.11
CA ARG A 749 -43.13 3.27 0.14
C ARG A 749 -43.13 1.76 0.38
N GLU A 750 -42.36 0.99 -0.38
CA GLU A 750 -42.25 -0.46 -0.21
C GLU A 750 -41.65 -0.79 1.17
N LEU A 751 -40.50 -0.21 1.50
CA LEU A 751 -39.84 -0.36 2.80
C LEU A 751 -40.75 0.04 3.97
N ALA A 752 -41.51 1.12 3.80
CA ALA A 752 -42.43 1.59 4.83
C ALA A 752 -43.59 0.63 5.08
N ASN A 753 -44.13 -0.01 4.03
CA ASN A 753 -45.18 -1.01 4.19
C ASN A 753 -44.67 -2.28 4.89
N ASP A 754 -43.45 -2.72 4.58
CA ASP A 754 -42.84 -3.89 5.24
C ASP A 754 -42.61 -3.64 6.73
N ALA A 755 -42.06 -2.47 7.07
CA ALA A 755 -41.83 -2.07 8.47
C ALA A 755 -43.15 -1.94 9.26
N MET A 756 -44.25 -1.51 8.62
CA MET A 756 -45.57 -1.49 9.29
C MET A 756 -46.05 -2.89 9.71
N ILE A 757 -45.74 -3.91 8.92
CA ILE A 757 -46.11 -5.31 9.19
C ILE A 757 -45.24 -5.87 10.33
N GLU A 758 -43.93 -5.67 10.25
CA GLU A 758 -42.97 -6.17 11.24
C GLU A 758 -43.23 -5.59 12.64
N HIS A 759 -43.51 -4.29 12.72
CA HIS A 759 -43.72 -3.57 13.99
C HIS A 759 -45.17 -3.60 14.50
N GLN A 760 -46.04 -4.41 13.89
CA GLN A 760 -47.45 -4.59 14.31
C GLN A 760 -48.21 -3.26 14.51
N ILE A 761 -47.95 -2.27 13.64
CA ILE A 761 -48.57 -0.95 13.74
C ILE A 761 -50.10 -1.09 13.64
N GLY A 762 -50.80 -0.55 14.64
CA GLY A 762 -52.25 -0.65 14.76
C GLY A 762 -52.79 -1.76 15.67
N LEU A 763 -51.94 -2.57 16.32
CA LEU A 763 -52.37 -3.60 17.28
C LEU A 763 -52.06 -3.20 18.75
N PRO A 764 -52.96 -3.46 19.72
CA PRO A 764 -52.70 -3.19 21.14
C PRO A 764 -51.95 -4.35 21.84
N PRO A 765 -51.01 -4.08 22.76
CA PRO A 765 -50.38 -5.13 23.56
C PRO A 765 -51.41 -5.80 24.47
N THR A 766 -51.42 -7.14 24.54
CA THR A 766 -52.42 -7.93 25.28
C THR A 766 -51.72 -8.79 26.34
N SER A 767 -52.12 -8.68 27.61
CA SER A 767 -51.59 -9.46 28.74
C SER A 767 -52.73 -10.17 29.46
N ILE A 768 -52.63 -11.50 29.62
CA ILE A 768 -53.68 -12.36 30.18
C ILE A 768 -53.09 -13.22 31.31
N GLN A 769 -53.60 -13.05 32.53
CA GLN A 769 -53.28 -13.93 33.66
C GLN A 769 -54.39 -14.97 33.85
N VAL A 770 -54.02 -16.26 33.91
CA VAL A 770 -54.92 -17.38 34.23
C VAL A 770 -54.51 -17.99 35.56
N THR A 771 -55.46 -18.13 36.48
CA THR A 771 -55.23 -18.72 37.82
C THR A 771 -55.67 -20.17 37.88
N ALA A 772 -55.15 -20.94 38.84
CA ALA A 772 -55.46 -22.36 39.06
C ALA A 772 -56.97 -22.67 39.14
N GLU A 773 -57.78 -21.73 39.65
CA GLU A 773 -59.23 -21.90 39.76
C GLU A 773 -59.92 -21.93 38.40
N GLN A 774 -59.34 -21.25 37.40
CA GLN A 774 -59.83 -21.10 36.04
C GLN A 774 -59.35 -22.23 35.11
N MET A 775 -58.26 -22.93 35.45
CA MET A 775 -57.68 -24.04 34.67
C MET A 775 -58.48 -25.35 34.84
N LYS A 776 -59.77 -25.32 34.51
CA LYS A 776 -60.70 -26.46 34.60
C LYS A 776 -61.56 -26.53 33.34
N GLY A 777 -62.08 -27.72 33.03
CA GLY A 777 -62.97 -27.90 31.87
C GLY A 777 -62.20 -27.68 30.56
N ASP A 778 -62.68 -26.75 29.72
CA ASP A 778 -62.07 -26.46 28.42
C ASP A 778 -60.65 -25.86 28.54
N LEU A 779 -60.29 -25.27 29.70
CA LEU A 779 -58.97 -24.73 30.01
C LEU A 779 -58.04 -25.72 30.73
N ASP A 780 -58.43 -26.99 30.91
CA ASP A 780 -57.60 -28.01 31.59
C ASP A 780 -56.26 -28.26 30.88
N PHE A 781 -56.19 -27.97 29.56
CA PHE A 781 -54.94 -28.07 28.81
C PHE A 781 -53.85 -27.12 29.33
N LEU A 782 -54.22 -26.03 30.02
CA LEU A 782 -53.28 -25.11 30.66
C LEU A 782 -52.49 -25.75 31.81
N ASN A 783 -52.92 -26.89 32.35
CA ASN A 783 -52.13 -27.63 33.34
C ASN A 783 -50.91 -28.36 32.74
N GLN A 784 -50.78 -28.38 31.41
CA GLN A 784 -49.70 -29.06 30.68
C GLN A 784 -48.86 -28.11 29.81
N VAL A 785 -49.19 -26.81 29.80
CA VAL A 785 -48.41 -25.82 29.05
C VAL A 785 -47.17 -25.47 29.83
N CYS A 786 -46.08 -25.26 29.11
CA CYS A 786 -44.78 -24.95 29.67
C CYS A 786 -44.44 -23.48 29.38
N LEU A 787 -43.37 -22.97 29.99
CA LEU A 787 -42.86 -21.64 29.68
C LEU A 787 -42.51 -21.54 28.19
N ASN A 788 -42.68 -20.37 27.58
CA ASN A 788 -42.47 -20.09 26.15
C ASN A 788 -43.48 -20.77 25.19
N ASP A 789 -44.36 -21.68 25.63
CA ASP A 789 -45.42 -22.25 24.76
C ASP A 789 -46.31 -21.13 24.19
N ARG A 790 -46.73 -21.27 22.93
CA ARG A 790 -47.56 -20.28 22.22
C ARG A 790 -49.01 -20.74 22.16
N ILE A 791 -49.94 -19.88 22.59
CA ILE A 791 -51.36 -20.18 22.69
C ILE A 791 -52.15 -19.21 21.82
N GLY A 792 -53.10 -19.71 21.02
CA GLY A 792 -54.02 -18.84 20.29
C GLY A 792 -54.88 -18.03 21.25
N VAL A 793 -55.07 -16.75 21.01
CA VAL A 793 -55.96 -15.87 21.76
C VAL A 793 -57.01 -15.33 20.80
N GLU A 794 -58.28 -15.59 21.12
CA GLU A 794 -59.43 -15.08 20.37
C GLU A 794 -60.21 -14.10 21.25
N ASP A 795 -60.28 -12.84 20.81
CA ASP A 795 -61.18 -11.84 21.39
C ASP A 795 -62.28 -11.49 20.37
N ASP A 796 -63.44 -12.12 20.55
CA ASP A 796 -64.63 -11.94 19.70
C ASP A 796 -65.15 -10.48 19.72
N ASN A 797 -64.88 -9.71 20.78
CA ASN A 797 -65.33 -8.31 20.90
C ASN A 797 -64.37 -7.33 20.21
N ALA A 798 -63.07 -7.62 20.22
CA ALA A 798 -62.05 -6.81 19.56
C ALA A 798 -61.81 -7.23 18.09
N GLY A 799 -62.34 -8.37 17.66
CA GLY A 799 -62.08 -8.93 16.32
C GLY A 799 -60.63 -9.38 16.14
N VAL A 800 -59.94 -9.68 17.24
CA VAL A 800 -58.51 -10.03 17.25
C VAL A 800 -58.38 -11.54 17.35
N HIS A 801 -57.73 -12.13 16.35
CA HIS A 801 -57.24 -13.51 16.36
C HIS A 801 -55.72 -13.44 16.33
N THR A 802 -55.07 -13.64 17.47
CA THR A 802 -53.61 -13.57 17.59
C THR A 802 -53.05 -14.79 18.33
N THR A 803 -51.75 -14.98 18.33
CA THR A 803 -51.04 -15.99 19.13
C THR A 803 -50.22 -15.26 20.19
N ALA A 804 -50.28 -15.70 21.44
CA ALA A 804 -49.54 -15.11 22.55
C ALA A 804 -48.70 -16.17 23.27
N GLU A 805 -47.52 -15.77 23.76
CA GLU A 805 -46.56 -16.65 24.44
C GLU A 805 -46.81 -16.71 25.95
N VAL A 806 -46.55 -17.86 26.59
CA VAL A 806 -46.52 -17.99 28.05
C VAL A 806 -45.23 -17.34 28.59
N THR A 807 -45.35 -16.14 29.16
CA THR A 807 -44.20 -15.33 29.58
C THR A 807 -43.78 -15.55 31.03
N SER A 808 -44.67 -16.06 31.89
CA SER A 808 -44.31 -16.48 33.25
C SER A 808 -45.31 -17.46 33.87
N THR A 809 -44.83 -18.24 34.84
CA THR A 809 -45.62 -19.22 35.58
C THR A 809 -45.28 -19.20 37.08
N GLU A 810 -46.28 -19.45 37.92
CA GLU A 810 -46.12 -19.72 39.35
C GLU A 810 -46.58 -21.15 39.63
N TRP A 811 -45.69 -22.00 40.15
CA TRP A 811 -45.89 -23.43 40.34
C TRP A 811 -45.88 -23.82 41.83
N ASP A 812 -46.88 -24.58 42.27
CA ASP A 812 -46.92 -25.18 43.59
C ASP A 812 -46.21 -26.54 43.57
N ALA A 813 -44.97 -26.56 44.06
CA ALA A 813 -44.11 -27.73 43.99
C ALA A 813 -44.53 -28.86 44.95
N LEU A 814 -45.38 -28.58 45.94
CA LEU A 814 -45.88 -29.60 46.87
C LEU A 814 -47.13 -30.31 46.35
N ASN A 815 -47.95 -29.60 45.56
CA ASN A 815 -49.19 -30.13 44.99
C ASN A 815 -49.10 -30.42 43.48
N HIS A 816 -47.96 -30.15 42.85
CA HIS A 816 -47.66 -30.37 41.43
C HIS A 816 -48.72 -29.76 40.50
N ARG A 817 -49.01 -28.47 40.68
CA ARG A 817 -49.97 -27.72 39.86
C ARG A 817 -49.60 -26.24 39.75
N TYR A 818 -50.04 -25.59 38.68
CA TYR A 818 -49.92 -24.14 38.57
C TYR A 818 -50.79 -23.41 39.58
N ILE A 819 -50.25 -22.32 40.12
CA ILE A 819 -50.96 -21.29 40.87
C ILE A 819 -51.47 -20.23 39.88
N SER A 820 -50.60 -19.77 38.98
CA SER A 820 -50.95 -18.85 37.89
C SER A 820 -50.04 -19.01 36.67
N ILE A 821 -50.55 -18.62 35.50
CA ILE A 821 -49.84 -18.58 34.21
C ILE A 821 -50.15 -17.22 33.56
N ASN A 822 -49.13 -16.51 33.10
CA ASN A 822 -49.27 -15.27 32.33
C ASN A 822 -48.99 -15.52 30.85
N ILE A 823 -49.87 -15.03 29.99
CA ILE A 823 -49.87 -15.21 28.54
C ILE A 823 -49.90 -13.83 27.87
N GLY A 824 -48.93 -13.53 27.02
CA GLY A 824 -48.74 -12.23 26.36
C GLY A 824 -47.78 -11.28 27.07
N ASP A 825 -47.62 -10.07 26.52
CA ASP A 825 -46.59 -9.11 26.94
C ASP A 825 -46.84 -8.55 28.35
N ILE A 826 -45.76 -8.33 29.10
CA ILE A 826 -45.79 -7.58 30.35
C ILE A 826 -45.92 -6.08 30.00
N PRO A 827 -46.84 -5.30 30.60
CA PRO A 827 -47.01 -3.89 30.23
C PRO A 827 -45.75 -3.05 30.52
N LYS A 828 -45.03 -2.64 29.45
CA LYS A 828 -43.92 -1.67 29.51
C LYS A 828 -44.45 -0.23 29.38
N THR A 829 -43.88 0.71 30.14
CA THR A 829 -44.28 2.14 30.14
C THR A 829 -43.77 2.90 28.90
N TRP A 830 -44.64 3.70 28.28
CA TRP A 830 -44.49 4.39 26.99
C TRP A 830 -43.29 5.36 26.84
N GLN A 831 -42.65 5.78 27.92
CA GLN A 831 -41.47 6.66 27.87
C GLN A 831 -40.18 5.91 27.47
N HIS A 832 -40.20 4.56 27.53
CA HIS A 832 -39.07 3.69 27.18
C HIS A 832 -38.96 3.47 25.66
N LEU A 833 -40.10 3.28 24.99
CA LEU A 833 -40.21 2.94 23.56
C LEU A 833 -39.75 4.06 22.60
N LEU A 834 -39.78 5.32 23.05
CA LEU A 834 -39.48 6.49 22.20
C LEU A 834 -38.00 6.88 22.19
N LYS A 835 -37.19 6.37 23.12
CA LYS A 835 -35.73 6.57 23.17
C LYS A 835 -34.95 5.51 22.42
N GLU A 836 -35.56 4.35 22.31
CA GLU A 836 -35.00 3.16 21.72
C GLU A 836 -34.89 3.22 20.20
N GLN A 837 -35.99 3.60 19.55
CA GLN A 837 -36.11 3.56 18.10
C GLN A 837 -35.10 4.48 17.40
N THR A 838 -34.82 5.66 17.98
CA THR A 838 -33.88 6.63 17.39
C THR A 838 -32.41 6.22 17.52
N GLN A 839 -32.08 5.21 18.36
CA GLN A 839 -30.69 4.78 18.60
C GLN A 839 -30.30 3.50 17.84
N GLN A 840 -31.25 2.65 17.48
CA GLN A 840 -31.00 1.43 16.68
C GLN A 840 -30.66 1.77 15.21
N GLU A 841 -31.35 2.74 14.61
CA GLU A 841 -31.17 3.15 13.20
C GLU A 841 -29.80 3.82 12.94
N VAL A 842 -29.25 4.54 13.92
CA VAL A 842 -27.93 5.20 13.84
C VAL A 842 -26.77 4.18 13.96
N ARG A 843 -26.96 3.07 14.69
CA ARG A 843 -25.88 2.09 14.97
C ARG A 843 -25.65 1.09 13.83
N GLN A 844 -26.66 0.77 13.04
CA GLN A 844 -26.53 -0.17 11.91
C GLN A 844 -25.95 0.49 10.64
N ALA A 845 -26.21 1.78 10.41
CA ALA A 845 -25.76 2.50 9.21
C ALA A 845 -24.24 2.82 9.20
N THR A 846 -23.60 2.98 10.36
CA THR A 846 -22.16 3.28 10.43
C THR A 846 -21.26 2.05 10.21
N LYS A 847 -21.77 0.82 10.40
CA LYS A 847 -20.99 -0.42 10.34
C LYS A 847 -20.82 -1.00 8.92
N SER A 848 -21.83 -0.95 8.06
CA SER A 848 -21.83 -1.80 6.85
C SER A 848 -20.94 -1.31 5.69
N THR A 849 -20.66 -0.01 5.59
CA THR A 849 -19.88 0.58 4.49
C THR A 849 -18.37 0.64 4.77
N ASN A 850 -17.97 0.84 6.04
CA ASN A 850 -16.56 0.93 6.45
C ASN A 850 -15.93 -0.42 6.85
N GLU A 851 -16.72 -1.46 7.14
CA GLU A 851 -16.18 -2.76 7.61
C GLU A 851 -15.84 -3.76 6.50
N ARG A 852 -16.47 -3.69 5.32
CA ARG A 852 -16.13 -4.56 4.17
C ARG A 852 -14.70 -4.32 3.65
N ILE A 853 -14.15 -3.13 3.85
CA ILE A 853 -12.78 -2.77 3.44
C ILE A 853 -11.76 -3.07 4.57
N LYS A 854 -12.19 -3.24 5.83
CA LYS A 854 -11.29 -3.44 6.98
C LYS A 854 -10.99 -4.91 7.33
N HIS A 855 -11.81 -5.90 6.94
CA HIS A 855 -11.81 -7.22 7.59
C HIS A 855 -11.46 -8.48 6.78
N THR A 856 -11.03 -8.42 5.52
CA THR A 856 -10.59 -9.65 4.84
C THR A 856 -9.12 -9.97 5.15
N ASN A 857 -8.86 -11.00 5.97
CA ASN A 857 -7.53 -11.57 6.21
C ASN A 857 -6.88 -12.20 4.94
N THR A 858 -7.53 -12.05 3.79
CA THR A 858 -7.03 -12.46 2.48
C THR A 858 -6.05 -11.42 1.92
N LEU A 859 -5.19 -11.86 1.01
CA LEU A 859 -4.29 -10.96 0.30
C LEU A 859 -5.07 -9.88 -0.49
N ILE A 860 -6.28 -10.20 -0.96
CA ILE A 860 -7.15 -9.31 -1.72
C ILE A 860 -7.71 -8.20 -0.82
N GLY A 861 -8.30 -8.53 0.34
CA GLY A 861 -8.83 -7.49 1.23
C GLY A 861 -7.75 -6.60 1.84
N ARG A 862 -6.57 -7.16 2.16
CA ARG A 862 -5.41 -6.35 2.59
C ARG A 862 -4.90 -5.42 1.49
N ALA A 863 -5.00 -5.83 0.22
CA ALA A 863 -4.66 -4.99 -0.93
C ALA A 863 -5.68 -3.86 -1.12
N GLU A 864 -6.97 -4.17 -1.07
CA GLU A 864 -8.05 -3.19 -1.21
C GLU A 864 -8.02 -2.16 -0.08
N TYR A 865 -7.81 -2.61 1.16
CA TYR A 865 -7.57 -1.75 2.31
C TYR A 865 -6.35 -0.85 2.13
N ALA A 866 -5.23 -1.39 1.66
CA ALA A 866 -4.04 -0.57 1.40
C ALA A 866 -4.25 0.41 0.24
N LEU A 867 -5.08 0.08 -0.75
CA LEU A 867 -5.36 0.91 -1.92
C LEU A 867 -6.40 2.01 -1.64
N SER A 868 -7.28 1.80 -0.65
CA SER A 868 -8.27 2.79 -0.19
C SER A 868 -7.70 3.85 0.76
N LEU A 869 -6.53 3.58 1.36
CA LEU A 869 -5.80 4.54 2.19
C LEU A 869 -4.94 5.46 1.32
N GLU A 870 -4.60 6.63 1.85
CA GLU A 870 -3.68 7.59 1.23
C GLU A 870 -2.50 7.94 2.16
N GLY A 871 -1.50 8.63 1.61
CA GLY A 871 -0.34 9.15 2.37
C GLY A 871 0.43 8.10 3.19
N ASP A 872 0.73 8.44 4.44
CA ASP A 872 1.49 7.58 5.35
C ASP A 872 0.69 6.38 5.87
N ALA A 873 -0.64 6.48 5.94
CA ALA A 873 -1.52 5.37 6.29
C ALA A 873 -1.47 4.27 5.21
N ARG A 874 -1.53 4.65 3.93
CA ARG A 874 -1.29 3.76 2.79
C ARG A 874 0.09 3.13 2.86
N ARG A 875 1.10 3.93 3.14
CA ARG A 875 2.49 3.48 3.22
C ARG A 875 2.68 2.47 4.35
N ALA A 876 2.09 2.71 5.51
CA ALA A 876 2.11 1.81 6.66
C ALA A 876 1.37 0.50 6.37
N ALA A 877 0.19 0.56 5.75
CA ALA A 877 -0.57 -0.61 5.33
C ALA A 877 0.20 -1.45 4.29
N LEU A 878 0.82 -0.81 3.29
CA LEU A 878 1.67 -1.49 2.31
C LEU A 878 2.91 -2.13 2.95
N VAL A 879 3.54 -1.49 3.93
CA VAL A 879 4.68 -2.05 4.68
C VAL A 879 4.25 -3.23 5.56
N ALA A 880 3.09 -3.14 6.21
CA ALA A 880 2.52 -4.25 6.99
C ALA A 880 2.19 -5.44 6.08
N MET A 881 1.69 -5.18 4.87
CA MET A 881 1.41 -6.20 3.86
C MET A 881 2.70 -6.85 3.34
N MET A 882 3.74 -6.05 3.04
CA MET A 882 5.07 -6.58 2.69
C MET A 882 5.68 -7.43 3.81
N LYS A 883 5.48 -7.04 5.08
CA LYS A 883 5.95 -7.79 6.24
C LYS A 883 5.21 -9.13 6.36
N GLY A 884 3.91 -9.16 6.11
CA GLY A 884 3.11 -10.40 6.07
C GLY A 884 3.47 -11.34 4.91
N LEU A 885 4.14 -10.83 3.87
CA LEU A 885 4.62 -11.58 2.70
C LEU A 885 6.14 -11.91 2.78
N ASP A 886 6.79 -11.64 3.91
CA ASP A 886 8.24 -11.78 4.09
C ASP A 886 9.08 -10.99 3.05
N LEU A 887 8.54 -9.91 2.47
CA LEU A 887 9.22 -8.99 1.55
C LEU A 887 9.98 -7.87 2.26
N THR A 888 10.31 -8.09 3.54
CA THR A 888 11.08 -7.17 4.38
C THR A 888 12.35 -7.86 4.87
N ASP A 889 13.43 -7.10 5.02
CA ASP A 889 14.65 -7.62 5.63
C ASP A 889 14.45 -7.91 7.14
N LYS A 890 15.46 -8.50 7.78
CA LYS A 890 15.43 -8.85 9.22
C LYS A 890 15.21 -7.67 10.16
N ASN A 891 15.32 -6.43 9.66
CA ASN A 891 15.12 -5.20 10.40
C ASN A 891 13.79 -4.51 10.01
N GLY A 892 12.93 -5.15 9.21
CA GLY A 892 11.64 -4.62 8.77
C GLY A 892 11.70 -3.67 7.56
N LYS A 893 12.85 -3.57 6.87
CA LYS A 893 13.00 -2.66 5.73
C LYS A 893 12.50 -3.32 4.43
N PRO A 894 11.66 -2.65 3.61
CA PRO A 894 11.17 -3.19 2.34
C PRO A 894 12.29 -3.62 1.39
N MET A 895 12.23 -4.86 0.89
CA MET A 895 13.19 -5.39 -0.08
C MET A 895 12.93 -4.89 -1.51
N ILE A 896 11.72 -4.38 -1.77
CA ILE A 896 11.31 -3.71 -3.00
C ILE A 896 10.77 -2.32 -2.67
N SER A 897 10.84 -1.38 -3.61
CA SER A 897 10.31 -0.04 -3.34
C SER A 897 8.78 -0.09 -3.20
N ILE A 898 8.26 0.61 -2.19
CA ILE A 898 6.82 0.72 -1.92
C ILE A 898 6.08 1.22 -3.17
N LYS A 899 6.67 2.14 -3.93
CA LYS A 899 6.13 2.62 -5.21
C LYS A 899 5.98 1.51 -6.27
N ARG A 900 6.95 0.60 -6.35
CA ARG A 900 6.90 -0.54 -7.30
C ARG A 900 5.90 -1.59 -6.83
N PHE A 901 5.82 -1.86 -5.54
CA PHE A 901 4.84 -2.77 -4.95
C PHE A 901 3.40 -2.25 -5.08
N ASN A 902 3.18 -0.96 -4.82
CA ASN A 902 1.88 -0.29 -5.02
C ASN A 902 1.42 -0.40 -6.48
N LYS A 903 2.32 -0.15 -7.45
CA LYS A 903 1.99 -0.33 -8.88
C LYS A 903 1.59 -1.77 -9.22
N TYR A 904 2.30 -2.77 -8.69
CA TYR A 904 1.94 -4.18 -8.89
C TYR A 904 0.60 -4.54 -8.24
N LEU A 905 0.33 -4.02 -7.05
CA LEU A 905 -0.94 -4.20 -6.35
C LEU A 905 -2.11 -3.56 -7.09
N THR A 906 -1.95 -2.35 -7.62
CA THR A 906 -2.96 -1.68 -8.44
C THR A 906 -3.25 -2.47 -9.72
N ASP A 907 -2.21 -2.90 -10.45
CA ASP A 907 -2.37 -3.69 -11.67
C ASP A 907 -3.00 -5.06 -11.40
N TRP A 908 -2.71 -5.67 -10.25
CA TRP A 908 -3.29 -6.95 -9.82
C TRP A 908 -4.76 -6.78 -9.37
N SER A 909 -5.04 -5.80 -8.52
CA SER A 909 -6.39 -5.45 -8.08
C SER A 909 -7.29 -5.12 -9.26
N SER A 910 -6.83 -4.34 -10.24
CA SER A 910 -7.59 -4.05 -11.46
C SER A 910 -7.89 -5.29 -12.32
N LYS A 911 -7.03 -6.33 -12.28
CA LYS A 911 -7.29 -7.60 -12.98
C LYS A 911 -8.28 -8.48 -12.22
N VAL A 912 -8.17 -8.51 -10.89
CA VAL A 912 -9.10 -9.22 -10.00
C VAL A 912 -10.49 -8.58 -10.08
N LEU A 913 -10.58 -7.25 -10.04
CA LEU A 913 -11.85 -6.52 -10.18
C LEU A 913 -12.50 -6.74 -11.55
N LYS A 914 -11.71 -6.78 -12.62
CA LYS A 914 -12.22 -7.14 -13.95
C LYS A 914 -12.76 -8.58 -14.02
N LEU A 915 -12.14 -9.50 -13.30
CA LEU A 915 -12.61 -10.88 -13.19
C LEU A 915 -13.87 -10.96 -12.33
N GLN A 916 -13.91 -10.27 -11.19
CA GLN A 916 -15.06 -10.20 -10.28
C GLN A 916 -16.27 -9.59 -10.99
N ASN A 917 -16.11 -8.45 -11.66
CA ASN A 917 -17.18 -7.82 -12.45
C ASN A 917 -17.64 -8.69 -13.63
N TRP A 918 -16.76 -9.53 -14.16
CA TRP A 918 -17.10 -10.50 -15.20
C TRP A 918 -17.88 -11.70 -14.63
N VAL A 919 -17.55 -12.16 -13.42
CA VAL A 919 -18.29 -13.21 -12.69
C VAL A 919 -19.65 -12.72 -12.18
N ASP A 920 -19.74 -11.47 -11.70
CA ASP A 920 -20.96 -10.89 -11.14
C ASP A 920 -21.92 -10.36 -12.24
N GLY A 921 -21.45 -10.30 -13.49
CA GLY A 921 -22.22 -9.80 -14.64
C GLY A 921 -23.19 -10.81 -15.26
N THR A 922 -23.16 -12.08 -14.87
CA THR A 922 -24.03 -13.14 -15.43
C THR A 922 -25.39 -13.18 -14.74
N LYS A 923 -26.39 -12.55 -15.37
CA LYS A 923 -27.79 -12.56 -14.89
C LYS A 923 -28.60 -13.80 -15.30
N ASP A 924 -28.06 -14.68 -16.17
CA ASP A 924 -28.81 -15.75 -16.85
C ASP A 924 -28.29 -17.18 -16.63
N ALA A 925 -27.32 -17.39 -15.73
CA ALA A 925 -26.77 -18.73 -15.48
C ALA A 925 -27.76 -19.62 -14.70
N VAL A 926 -28.17 -20.75 -15.29
CA VAL A 926 -29.08 -21.71 -14.64
C VAL A 926 -28.29 -22.93 -14.15
N ILE A 927 -28.25 -23.15 -12.83
CA ILE A 927 -27.72 -24.39 -12.24
C ILE A 927 -28.73 -25.52 -12.45
N ARG A 928 -28.27 -26.68 -12.92
CA ARG A 928 -29.13 -27.84 -13.22
C ARG A 928 -28.48 -29.12 -12.72
N GLY A 929 -29.24 -29.95 -12.02
CA GLY A 929 -28.86 -31.35 -11.77
C GLY A 929 -29.03 -32.18 -13.04
N VAL A 930 -27.99 -32.89 -13.45
CA VAL A 930 -27.96 -33.71 -14.67
C VAL A 930 -27.67 -35.16 -14.30
N ASN A 931 -28.51 -36.10 -14.78
CA ASN A 931 -28.31 -37.52 -14.56
C ASN A 931 -27.27 -38.14 -15.53
N ALA A 932 -26.98 -39.43 -15.36
CA ALA A 932 -25.96 -40.13 -16.14
C ALA A 932 -26.19 -40.15 -17.67
N ASP A 933 -27.42 -39.88 -18.11
CA ASP A 933 -27.80 -39.81 -19.52
C ASP A 933 -27.74 -38.37 -20.09
N GLY A 934 -27.30 -37.39 -19.31
CA GLY A 934 -27.20 -35.99 -19.73
C GLY A 934 -28.51 -35.22 -19.69
N LYS A 935 -29.54 -35.72 -18.97
CA LYS A 935 -30.85 -35.05 -18.83
C LYS A 935 -30.98 -34.35 -17.50
N ILE A 936 -31.73 -33.25 -17.48
CA ILE A 936 -32.05 -32.50 -16.26
C ILE A 936 -32.92 -33.39 -15.36
N ASP A 937 -32.40 -33.73 -14.18
CA ASP A 937 -33.02 -34.58 -13.17
C ASP A 937 -32.32 -34.30 -11.83
N TRP A 938 -33.05 -33.67 -10.91
CA TRP A 938 -32.54 -33.30 -9.59
C TRP A 938 -32.57 -34.46 -8.58
N GLU A 939 -33.36 -35.49 -8.84
CA GLU A 939 -33.50 -36.65 -7.95
C GLU A 939 -32.36 -37.64 -8.16
N ASN A 940 -31.90 -37.81 -9.42
CA ASN A 940 -30.80 -38.71 -9.79
C ASN A 940 -29.59 -37.98 -10.42
N ALA A 941 -29.34 -36.73 -10.00
CA ALA A 941 -28.23 -35.94 -10.51
C ALA A 941 -26.88 -36.62 -10.20
N VAL A 942 -26.08 -36.86 -11.24
CA VAL A 942 -24.68 -37.32 -11.11
C VAL A 942 -23.68 -36.21 -11.43
N ASP A 943 -24.15 -35.09 -11.98
CA ASP A 943 -23.37 -33.90 -12.35
C ASP A 943 -24.20 -32.64 -12.11
N LEU A 944 -23.60 -31.61 -11.51
CA LEU A 944 -24.18 -30.28 -11.39
C LEU A 944 -23.59 -29.41 -12.49
N VAL A 945 -24.44 -28.89 -13.38
CA VAL A 945 -24.02 -28.10 -14.52
C VAL A 945 -24.55 -26.67 -14.42
N ALA A 946 -23.66 -25.70 -14.50
CA ALA A 946 -24.02 -24.29 -14.69
C ALA A 946 -23.58 -23.86 -16.09
N LYS A 947 -24.52 -23.37 -16.90
CA LYS A 947 -24.29 -23.08 -18.32
C LYS A 947 -24.96 -21.77 -18.73
N ASP A 948 -24.21 -20.94 -19.47
CA ASP A 948 -24.70 -19.79 -20.23
C ASP A 948 -24.23 -19.86 -21.70
N GLU A 949 -24.34 -18.76 -22.45
CA GLU A 949 -23.92 -18.70 -23.87
C GLU A 949 -22.40 -18.78 -24.10
N ASP A 950 -21.60 -18.42 -23.09
CA ASP A 950 -20.14 -18.21 -23.16
C ASP A 950 -19.33 -19.14 -22.23
N ALA A 951 -19.98 -19.81 -21.28
CA ALA A 951 -19.38 -20.58 -20.20
C ALA A 951 -20.18 -21.85 -19.83
N GLU A 952 -19.48 -22.96 -19.54
CA GLU A 952 -20.07 -24.20 -19.02
C GLU A 952 -19.22 -24.81 -17.90
N MET A 953 -19.80 -24.96 -16.71
CA MET A 953 -19.20 -25.54 -15.51
C MET A 953 -19.85 -26.87 -15.16
N HIS A 954 -19.03 -27.87 -14.84
CA HIS A 954 -19.47 -29.18 -14.37
C HIS A 954 -18.85 -29.52 -13.03
N PHE A 955 -19.65 -30.03 -12.10
CA PHE A 955 -19.20 -30.53 -10.81
C PHE A 955 -19.81 -31.91 -10.52
N ASN A 956 -18.95 -32.93 -10.45
CA ASN A 956 -19.32 -34.30 -10.14
C ASN A 956 -18.23 -35.02 -9.34
N ILE A 957 -18.45 -36.30 -9.04
CA ILE A 957 -17.51 -37.14 -8.27
C ILE A 957 -16.12 -37.25 -8.90
N LYS A 958 -15.97 -36.97 -10.20
CA LYS A 958 -14.67 -36.98 -10.89
C LYS A 958 -13.93 -35.66 -10.75
N GLY A 959 -14.59 -34.57 -10.34
CA GLY A 959 -13.97 -33.28 -10.08
C GLY A 959 -14.81 -32.09 -10.56
N LEU A 960 -14.13 -30.95 -10.70
CA LEU A 960 -14.67 -29.69 -11.20
C LEU A 960 -14.06 -29.37 -12.57
N SER A 961 -14.84 -28.97 -13.57
CA SER A 961 -14.31 -28.52 -14.86
C SER A 961 -15.06 -27.32 -15.43
N TYR A 962 -14.30 -26.36 -15.97
CA TYR A 962 -14.75 -25.22 -16.75
C TYR A 962 -14.43 -25.47 -18.23
N ARG A 963 -15.44 -25.33 -19.09
CA ARG A 963 -15.38 -25.70 -20.51
C ARG A 963 -15.91 -24.59 -21.39
N ASP A 964 -15.43 -24.57 -22.62
CA ASP A 964 -16.07 -23.81 -23.68
C ASP A 964 -17.39 -24.51 -24.07
N PRO A 965 -18.56 -23.85 -23.98
CA PRO A 965 -19.85 -24.48 -24.24
C PRO A 965 -20.02 -24.96 -25.70
N LYS A 966 -19.26 -24.39 -26.66
CA LYS A 966 -19.32 -24.71 -28.09
C LYS A 966 -18.35 -25.82 -28.47
N THR A 967 -17.10 -25.78 -27.99
CA THR A 967 -16.07 -26.77 -28.36
C THR A 967 -15.98 -27.94 -27.37
N GLN A 968 -16.55 -27.80 -26.17
CA GLN A 968 -16.44 -28.76 -25.07
C GLN A 968 -15.00 -28.99 -24.56
N GLU A 969 -14.07 -28.13 -24.99
CA GLU A 969 -12.68 -28.16 -24.55
C GLU A 969 -12.55 -27.65 -23.11
N ILE A 970 -11.68 -28.30 -22.33
CA ILE A 970 -11.43 -27.93 -20.93
C ILE A 970 -10.52 -26.71 -20.91
N ARG A 971 -11.01 -25.64 -20.28
CA ARG A 971 -10.24 -24.42 -20.02
C ARG A 971 -9.51 -24.49 -18.68
N THR A 972 -10.20 -25.00 -17.67
CA THR A 972 -9.58 -25.39 -16.40
C THR A 972 -10.34 -26.56 -15.78
N ALA A 973 -9.65 -27.47 -15.11
CA ALA A 973 -10.27 -28.57 -14.39
C ALA A 973 -9.41 -29.01 -13.21
N MET A 974 -10.10 -29.49 -12.18
CA MET A 974 -9.50 -30.17 -11.04
C MET A 974 -10.13 -31.56 -10.94
N GLY A 975 -9.31 -32.60 -11.12
CA GLY A 975 -9.72 -33.98 -10.94
C GLY A 975 -9.69 -34.40 -9.48
N SER A 976 -10.61 -35.29 -9.11
CA SER A 976 -10.66 -36.00 -7.81
C SER A 976 -9.41 -36.85 -7.53
N ASP A 977 -8.60 -37.13 -8.54
CA ASP A 977 -7.28 -37.76 -8.43
C ASP A 977 -6.16 -36.77 -8.03
N GLY A 978 -6.52 -35.51 -7.77
CA GLY A 978 -5.59 -34.43 -7.43
C GLY A 978 -4.89 -33.82 -8.64
N SER A 979 -5.29 -34.18 -9.86
CA SER A 979 -4.80 -33.52 -11.06
C SER A 979 -5.42 -32.12 -11.19
N PHE A 980 -4.60 -31.13 -11.56
CA PHE A 980 -5.07 -29.77 -11.82
C PHE A 980 -4.56 -29.33 -13.19
N TYR A 981 -5.48 -28.84 -14.01
CA TYR A 981 -5.22 -28.32 -15.35
C TYR A 981 -5.81 -26.92 -15.48
N ALA A 982 -5.03 -25.98 -16.00
CA ALA A 982 -5.51 -24.66 -16.34
C ALA A 982 -4.77 -24.18 -17.59
N GLU A 983 -5.49 -23.75 -18.62
CA GLU A 983 -4.90 -23.13 -19.81
C GLU A 983 -4.19 -21.82 -19.44
N HIS A 984 -4.75 -21.09 -18.47
CA HIS A 984 -4.17 -19.88 -17.89
C HIS A 984 -4.44 -19.84 -16.38
N GLY A 985 -3.39 -19.70 -15.57
CA GLY A 985 -3.48 -19.54 -14.12
C GLY A 985 -2.67 -18.34 -13.65
N ILE A 986 -3.29 -17.45 -12.88
CA ILE A 986 -2.60 -16.38 -12.15
C ILE A 986 -2.44 -16.87 -10.71
N PHE A 987 -1.23 -17.32 -10.36
CA PHE A 987 -0.90 -17.75 -9.01
C PHE A 987 -0.24 -16.60 -8.25
N GLY A 988 -0.48 -16.48 -6.95
CA GLY A 988 0.27 -15.60 -6.06
C GLY A 988 1.70 -16.11 -5.80
N ASP A 989 2.28 -15.76 -4.65
CA ASP A 989 3.58 -16.29 -4.25
C ASP A 989 3.52 -17.80 -3.96
N ILE A 990 4.24 -18.61 -4.73
CA ILE A 990 4.45 -20.03 -4.43
C ILE A 990 5.68 -20.15 -3.52
N ILE A 991 5.43 -20.10 -2.20
CA ILE A 991 6.48 -20.04 -1.17
C ILE A 991 7.38 -21.31 -1.16
N ALA A 992 6.83 -22.48 -1.51
CA ALA A 992 7.60 -23.71 -1.70
C ALA A 992 6.90 -24.71 -2.63
N LEU A 993 7.60 -25.22 -3.66
CA LEU A 993 7.15 -26.35 -4.50
C LEU A 993 8.02 -27.58 -4.20
N LYS A 994 7.47 -28.57 -3.50
CA LYS A 994 8.16 -29.84 -3.20
C LYS A 994 7.76 -30.93 -4.21
N GLY A 995 8.20 -30.80 -5.44
CA GLY A 995 8.01 -31.82 -6.49
C GLY A 995 9.11 -32.89 -6.45
N LYS A 996 8.73 -34.19 -6.54
CA LYS A 996 9.69 -35.30 -6.64
C LYS A 996 10.52 -35.24 -7.94
N MET A 997 9.88 -34.75 -9.01
CA MET A 997 10.49 -34.37 -10.28
C MET A 997 9.70 -33.16 -10.81
N VAL A 998 10.39 -32.06 -11.09
CA VAL A 998 9.82 -30.88 -11.75
C VAL A 998 10.49 -30.78 -13.13
N GLN A 999 9.75 -31.09 -14.20
CA GLN A 999 10.21 -30.88 -15.57
C GLN A 999 9.76 -29.50 -16.04
N MET A 1000 10.72 -28.63 -16.36
CA MET A 1000 10.46 -27.30 -16.93
C MET A 1000 10.85 -27.34 -18.40
N ASP A 1001 9.89 -27.26 -19.32
CA ASP A 1001 10.14 -27.23 -20.77
C ASP A 1001 10.44 -25.80 -21.30
N ALA A 1002 10.82 -24.88 -20.39
CA ALA A 1002 11.02 -23.47 -20.68
C ALA A 1002 12.25 -22.89 -19.95
N ALA A 1003 12.51 -21.62 -20.26
CA ALA A 1003 13.56 -20.81 -19.69
C ALA A 1003 13.42 -20.56 -18.18
N LEU A 1004 14.47 -20.87 -17.40
CA LEU A 1004 14.56 -20.46 -15.98
C LEU A 1004 15.51 -19.26 -15.85
N ARG A 1005 15.04 -18.19 -15.19
CA ARG A 1005 15.85 -17.01 -14.83
C ARG A 1005 15.66 -16.67 -13.35
N CYS A 1006 16.75 -16.70 -12.58
CA CYS A 1006 16.77 -16.27 -11.18
C CYS A 1006 17.67 -15.03 -11.05
N ASP A 1007 17.14 -13.92 -10.51
CA ASP A 1007 17.87 -12.65 -10.33
C ASP A 1007 17.72 -12.20 -8.86
N VAL A 1008 18.75 -12.47 -8.06
CA VAL A 1008 18.77 -12.10 -6.64
C VAL A 1008 20.15 -11.58 -6.28
N GLY A 1009 20.22 -10.37 -5.70
CA GLY A 1009 21.45 -9.84 -5.10
C GLY A 1009 22.61 -9.56 -6.07
N GLY A 1010 22.33 -9.33 -7.36
CA GLY A 1010 23.38 -9.10 -8.38
C GLY A 1010 23.99 -10.37 -8.96
N PHE A 1011 23.33 -11.51 -8.74
CA PHE A 1011 23.67 -12.82 -9.26
C PHE A 1011 22.53 -13.35 -10.13
N GLU A 1012 22.85 -13.84 -11.32
CA GLU A 1012 21.92 -14.31 -12.32
C GLU A 1012 22.24 -15.75 -12.75
N MET A 1013 21.22 -16.60 -12.77
CA MET A 1013 21.29 -17.96 -13.32
C MET A 1013 20.27 -18.11 -14.44
N THR A 1014 20.72 -18.60 -15.61
CA THR A 1014 19.87 -18.86 -16.77
C THR A 1014 20.00 -20.32 -17.23
N ILE A 1015 18.86 -20.95 -17.55
CA ILE A 1015 18.81 -22.27 -18.20
C ILE A 1015 17.94 -22.16 -19.44
N GLY A 1016 18.46 -22.50 -20.62
CA GLY A 1016 17.69 -22.58 -21.86
C GLY A 1016 17.37 -21.25 -22.55
N GLN A 1017 17.94 -20.13 -22.10
CA GLN A 1017 17.84 -18.80 -22.74
C GLN A 1017 19.15 -18.35 -23.39
N GLN A 1018 19.06 -17.34 -24.26
CA GLN A 1018 20.21 -16.61 -24.77
C GLN A 1018 21.00 -16.00 -23.62
N ASN A 1019 22.33 -16.18 -23.64
CA ASN A 1019 23.19 -15.71 -22.58
C ASN A 1019 23.47 -14.20 -22.71
N LYS A 1020 22.98 -13.41 -21.74
CA LYS A 1020 23.16 -11.96 -21.67
C LYS A 1020 24.61 -11.50 -21.47
N TYR A 1021 25.49 -12.38 -20.98
CA TYR A 1021 26.89 -12.06 -20.64
C TYR A 1021 27.88 -12.30 -21.79
N ILE A 1022 27.39 -12.69 -22.97
CA ILE A 1022 28.17 -12.99 -24.16
C ILE A 1022 27.83 -11.96 -25.26
N ASN A 1023 28.85 -11.46 -25.95
CA ASN A 1023 28.72 -10.40 -26.96
C ASN A 1023 29.36 -10.84 -28.30
N SER A 1024 29.17 -12.10 -28.69
CA SER A 1024 29.71 -12.69 -29.94
C SER A 1024 28.71 -13.66 -30.59
N ASP A 1025 29.05 -14.19 -31.78
CA ASP A 1025 28.25 -15.10 -32.64
C ASP A 1025 27.75 -16.40 -31.98
N TRP A 1026 27.98 -16.58 -30.67
CA TRP A 1026 27.54 -17.70 -29.83
C TRP A 1026 26.20 -17.41 -29.11
N ASN A 1027 25.59 -16.26 -29.38
CA ASN A 1027 24.32 -15.81 -28.80
C ASN A 1027 23.12 -16.73 -29.10
N ASP A 1028 23.24 -17.66 -30.05
CA ASP A 1028 22.14 -18.53 -30.48
C ASP A 1028 22.10 -19.88 -29.75
N GLU A 1029 23.09 -20.21 -28.93
CA GLU A 1029 23.13 -21.49 -28.24
C GLU A 1029 22.47 -21.44 -26.84
N LYS A 1030 21.40 -22.22 -26.67
CA LYS A 1030 20.66 -22.37 -25.41
C LYS A 1030 21.45 -23.29 -24.46
N GLY A 1031 21.91 -22.76 -23.33
CA GLY A 1031 22.72 -23.48 -22.35
C GLY A 1031 22.37 -23.17 -20.89
N PHE A 1032 23.23 -23.62 -19.97
CA PHE A 1032 23.21 -23.23 -18.55
C PHE A 1032 24.24 -22.11 -18.35
N ALA A 1033 23.88 -20.97 -17.77
CA ALA A 1033 24.84 -19.93 -17.41
C ALA A 1033 24.57 -19.39 -16.00
N ILE A 1034 25.63 -19.00 -15.32
CA ILE A 1034 25.63 -18.44 -13.99
C ILE A 1034 26.62 -17.28 -13.93
N GLY A 1035 26.19 -16.10 -13.48
CA GLY A 1035 27.03 -14.92 -13.58
C GLY A 1035 26.57 -13.74 -12.76
N SER A 1036 27.44 -12.75 -12.69
CA SER A 1036 27.23 -11.44 -12.07
C SER A 1036 27.71 -10.37 -13.04
N LYS A 1037 27.60 -9.10 -12.65
CA LYS A 1037 28.02 -7.95 -13.47
C LYS A 1037 29.43 -8.05 -14.08
N HIS A 1038 30.36 -8.78 -13.45
CA HIS A 1038 31.77 -8.80 -13.88
C HIS A 1038 32.30 -10.17 -14.29
N TYR A 1039 31.59 -11.26 -13.98
CA TYR A 1039 32.06 -12.63 -14.20
C TYR A 1039 30.88 -13.54 -14.53
N ALA A 1040 31.05 -14.40 -15.53
CA ALA A 1040 30.07 -15.43 -15.87
C ALA A 1040 30.76 -16.76 -16.21
N MET A 1041 30.04 -17.85 -15.96
CA MET A 1041 30.41 -19.22 -16.30
C MET A 1041 29.20 -19.88 -16.94
N GLY A 1042 29.39 -20.76 -17.92
CA GLY A 1042 28.28 -21.57 -18.39
C GLY A 1042 28.67 -22.72 -19.27
N LEU A 1043 27.68 -23.58 -19.52
CA LEU A 1043 27.74 -24.79 -20.31
C LEU A 1043 26.79 -24.64 -21.48
N SER A 1044 27.32 -24.73 -22.70
CA SER A 1044 26.53 -24.73 -23.93
C SER A 1044 27.11 -25.74 -24.91
N SER A 1045 26.26 -26.57 -25.52
CA SER A 1045 26.65 -27.52 -26.57
C SER A 1045 27.87 -28.40 -26.24
N GLY A 1046 28.01 -28.81 -24.98
CA GLY A 1046 29.14 -29.64 -24.49
C GLY A 1046 30.45 -28.89 -24.25
N GLN A 1047 30.41 -27.56 -24.22
CA GLN A 1047 31.54 -26.68 -23.94
C GLN A 1047 31.32 -25.92 -22.63
N LEU A 1048 32.38 -25.77 -21.83
CA LEU A 1048 32.42 -24.87 -20.67
C LEU A 1048 33.09 -23.56 -21.10
N PHE A 1049 32.43 -22.42 -20.85
CA PHE A 1049 33.02 -21.10 -21.02
C PHE A 1049 33.14 -20.39 -19.66
N ILE A 1050 34.20 -19.60 -19.53
CA ILE A 1050 34.39 -18.66 -18.41
C ILE A 1050 34.71 -17.29 -19.01
N SER A 1051 33.91 -16.28 -18.69
CA SER A 1051 34.09 -14.92 -19.18
C SER A 1051 34.16 -13.90 -18.04
N GLY A 1052 34.88 -12.81 -18.29
CA GLY A 1052 34.91 -11.64 -17.41
C GLY A 1052 34.81 -10.37 -18.23
N ILE A 1053 34.39 -9.27 -17.62
CA ILE A 1053 34.34 -7.96 -18.28
C ILE A 1053 35.62 -7.20 -17.97
N ASN A 1054 36.31 -6.68 -18.99
CA ASN A 1054 37.50 -5.84 -18.78
C ASN A 1054 37.12 -4.39 -18.42
N ASP A 1055 38.11 -3.57 -18.07
CA ASP A 1055 37.93 -2.15 -17.69
C ASP A 1055 37.26 -1.27 -18.76
N LYS A 1056 37.06 -1.78 -19.99
CA LYS A 1056 36.41 -1.09 -21.11
C LYS A 1056 34.98 -1.53 -21.36
N GLY A 1057 34.48 -2.53 -20.61
CA GLY A 1057 33.14 -3.08 -20.80
C GLY A 1057 33.06 -4.21 -21.84
N ASP A 1058 34.18 -4.64 -22.42
CA ASP A 1058 34.20 -5.73 -23.40
C ASP A 1058 34.27 -7.09 -22.67
N THR A 1059 33.49 -8.06 -23.15
CA THR A 1059 33.56 -9.46 -22.69
C THR A 1059 34.92 -10.04 -23.09
N VAL A 1060 35.74 -10.37 -22.10
CA VAL A 1060 37.00 -11.10 -22.28
C VAL A 1060 36.74 -12.57 -21.96
N TRP A 1061 36.89 -13.41 -22.97
CA TRP A 1061 36.93 -14.85 -22.82
C TRP A 1061 38.19 -15.21 -22.03
N THR A 1062 38.03 -15.92 -20.92
CA THR A 1062 39.19 -16.39 -20.14
C THR A 1062 39.53 -17.85 -20.45
N GLY A 1063 38.58 -18.58 -21.03
CA GLY A 1063 38.83 -19.83 -21.75
C GLY A 1063 37.57 -20.56 -22.21
N ASN A 1064 37.71 -21.35 -23.28
CA ASN A 1064 36.71 -22.30 -23.78
C ASN A 1064 37.27 -23.73 -23.66
N TYR A 1065 36.49 -24.62 -23.05
CA TYR A 1065 36.89 -26.00 -22.78
C TYR A 1065 35.89 -26.92 -23.48
N GLY A 1066 36.33 -27.50 -24.60
CA GLY A 1066 35.58 -28.53 -25.32
C GLY A 1066 36.16 -29.92 -25.08
N PRO A 1067 35.45 -31.00 -25.45
CA PRO A 1067 35.92 -32.37 -25.28
C PRO A 1067 37.22 -32.70 -26.04
N SER A 1068 37.64 -31.84 -26.96
CA SER A 1068 38.82 -32.04 -27.81
C SER A 1068 39.78 -30.84 -27.87
N TYR A 1069 39.52 -29.79 -27.09
CA TYR A 1069 40.41 -28.62 -27.04
C TYR A 1069 40.27 -27.85 -25.72
N VAL A 1070 41.35 -27.18 -25.32
CA VAL A 1070 41.39 -26.18 -24.26
C VAL A 1070 41.97 -24.91 -24.85
N ASP A 1071 41.17 -23.86 -24.93
CA ASP A 1071 41.61 -22.53 -25.38
C ASP A 1071 41.58 -21.56 -24.19
N LEU A 1072 42.70 -20.91 -23.91
CA LEU A 1072 42.87 -19.93 -22.85
C LEU A 1072 43.25 -18.59 -23.47
N GLN A 1073 42.47 -17.56 -23.19
CA GLN A 1073 42.74 -16.22 -23.69
C GLN A 1073 43.03 -15.27 -22.52
N GLY A 1074 44.19 -14.60 -22.59
CA GLY A 1074 44.61 -13.62 -21.60
C GLY A 1074 43.97 -12.25 -21.86
N GLN A 1075 43.83 -11.43 -20.81
CA GLN A 1075 43.26 -10.07 -20.89
C GLN A 1075 43.90 -9.13 -21.93
N ASN A 1076 45.12 -9.42 -22.39
CA ASN A 1076 45.84 -8.66 -23.43
C ASN A 1076 45.70 -9.25 -24.85
N GLY A 1077 44.83 -10.25 -25.05
CA GLY A 1077 44.57 -10.88 -26.35
C GLY A 1077 45.52 -12.00 -26.74
N GLY A 1078 46.42 -12.43 -25.83
CA GLY A 1078 47.26 -13.60 -26.08
C GLY A 1078 46.48 -14.89 -25.89
N THR A 1079 46.65 -15.87 -26.78
CA THR A 1079 45.90 -17.15 -26.76
C THR A 1079 46.84 -18.33 -26.52
N ILE A 1080 46.36 -19.35 -25.83
CA ILE A 1080 47.01 -20.65 -25.71
C ILE A 1080 45.94 -21.70 -26.03
N GLU A 1081 46.13 -22.42 -27.12
CA GLU A 1081 45.22 -23.50 -27.52
C GLU A 1081 45.95 -24.84 -27.42
N ILE A 1082 45.33 -25.80 -26.74
CA ILE A 1082 45.73 -27.20 -26.72
C ILE A 1082 44.63 -27.98 -27.43
N SER A 1083 44.93 -28.55 -28.58
CA SER A 1083 43.94 -29.26 -29.40
C SER A 1083 44.30 -30.74 -29.48
N ALA A 1084 43.46 -31.59 -28.90
CA ALA A 1084 43.59 -33.05 -28.96
C ALA A 1084 43.30 -33.57 -30.37
N ASN A 1085 42.42 -32.89 -31.14
CA ASN A 1085 42.13 -33.26 -32.53
C ASN A 1085 43.34 -33.10 -33.44
N SER A 1086 44.15 -32.07 -33.22
CA SER A 1086 45.35 -31.81 -34.01
C SER A 1086 46.63 -32.33 -33.35
N GLY A 1087 46.57 -32.72 -32.07
CA GLY A 1087 47.74 -33.08 -31.27
C GLY A 1087 48.74 -31.94 -31.12
N THR A 1088 48.28 -30.68 -31.14
CA THR A 1088 49.14 -29.49 -31.11
C THR A 1088 48.88 -28.59 -29.90
N ILE A 1089 49.94 -27.89 -29.50
CA ILE A 1089 49.89 -26.75 -28.59
C ILE A 1089 50.27 -25.51 -29.41
N THR A 1090 49.40 -24.52 -29.47
CA THR A 1090 49.66 -23.23 -30.11
C THR A 1090 49.64 -22.10 -29.08
N ILE A 1091 50.47 -21.08 -29.30
CA ILE A 1091 50.49 -19.86 -28.49
C ILE A 1091 50.42 -18.68 -29.46
N ASN A 1092 49.39 -17.84 -29.32
CA ASN A 1092 49.08 -16.73 -30.23
C ASN A 1092 48.93 -17.17 -31.70
N GLY A 1093 48.43 -18.40 -31.93
CA GLY A 1093 48.32 -19.01 -33.26
C GLY A 1093 49.60 -19.66 -33.78
N ASP A 1094 50.75 -19.45 -33.13
CA ASP A 1094 52.00 -20.10 -33.51
C ASP A 1094 52.11 -21.49 -32.88
N ARG A 1095 52.36 -22.52 -33.71
CA ARG A 1095 52.53 -23.90 -33.24
C ARG A 1095 53.84 -24.06 -32.46
N VAL A 1096 53.73 -24.42 -31.18
CA VAL A 1096 54.88 -24.53 -30.26
C VAL A 1096 55.38 -25.97 -30.15
N ALA A 1097 54.48 -26.96 -30.16
CA ALA A 1097 54.85 -28.37 -30.12
C ALA A 1097 53.70 -29.28 -30.59
N THR A 1098 54.05 -30.46 -31.10
CA THR A 1098 53.16 -31.61 -31.37
C THR A 1098 53.36 -32.71 -30.33
N GLU A 1099 52.38 -33.60 -30.16
CA GLU A 1099 52.49 -34.76 -29.27
C GLU A 1099 53.75 -35.61 -29.59
N ASN A 1100 54.06 -35.80 -30.88
CA ASN A 1100 55.25 -36.54 -31.31
C ASN A 1100 56.55 -35.83 -30.91
N GLU A 1101 56.64 -34.50 -31.06
CA GLU A 1101 57.82 -33.73 -30.65
C GLU A 1101 58.04 -33.79 -29.13
N LEU A 1102 56.97 -33.72 -28.33
CA LEU A 1102 57.06 -33.84 -26.87
C LEU A 1102 57.46 -35.24 -26.41
N ARG A 1103 56.97 -36.30 -27.08
CA ARG A 1103 57.41 -37.69 -26.83
C ARG A 1103 58.90 -37.87 -27.12
N ILE A 1104 59.39 -37.30 -28.22
CA ILE A 1104 60.82 -37.34 -28.57
C ILE A 1104 61.65 -36.61 -27.52
N ILE A 1105 61.23 -35.42 -27.09
CA ILE A 1105 61.93 -34.62 -26.07
C ILE A 1105 61.97 -35.36 -24.73
N SER A 1106 60.85 -35.95 -24.30
CA SER A 1106 60.77 -36.74 -23.06
C SER A 1106 61.66 -37.99 -23.10
N GLY A 1107 61.66 -38.70 -24.23
CA GLY A 1107 62.56 -39.83 -24.46
C GLY A 1107 64.04 -39.41 -24.34
N ASN A 1108 64.40 -38.29 -24.97
CA ASN A 1108 65.76 -37.74 -24.91
C ASN A 1108 66.15 -37.29 -23.49
N LEU A 1109 65.24 -36.68 -22.74
CA LEU A 1109 65.44 -36.30 -21.33
C LEU A 1109 65.65 -37.51 -20.43
N THR A 1110 64.90 -38.59 -20.65
CA THR A 1110 65.04 -39.85 -19.92
C THR A 1110 66.40 -40.49 -20.21
N ILE A 1111 66.84 -40.48 -21.47
CA ILE A 1111 68.18 -40.94 -21.87
C ILE A 1111 69.25 -40.10 -21.19
N LEU A 1112 69.14 -38.76 -21.22
CA LEU A 1112 70.08 -37.85 -20.56
C LEU A 1112 70.11 -38.07 -19.04
N GLN A 1113 68.97 -38.26 -18.40
CA GLN A 1113 68.88 -38.52 -16.97
C GLN A 1113 69.53 -39.86 -16.61
N ASN A 1114 69.32 -40.90 -17.41
CA ASN A 1114 70.01 -42.18 -17.25
C ASN A 1114 71.53 -42.04 -17.46
N GLN A 1115 71.97 -41.24 -18.43
CA GLN A 1115 73.39 -40.94 -18.64
C GLN A 1115 74.00 -40.17 -17.45
N VAL A 1116 73.29 -39.18 -16.90
CA VAL A 1116 73.70 -38.43 -15.71
C VAL A 1116 73.75 -39.34 -14.48
N ASN A 1117 72.75 -40.19 -14.28
CA ASN A 1117 72.72 -41.16 -13.18
C ASN A 1117 73.87 -42.17 -13.30
N ASN A 1118 74.19 -42.65 -14.50
CA ASN A 1118 75.33 -43.52 -14.74
C ASN A 1118 76.68 -42.82 -14.52
N LEU A 1119 76.80 -41.55 -14.91
CA LEU A 1119 77.98 -40.71 -14.62
C LEU A 1119 78.15 -40.43 -13.12
N MET A 1120 77.05 -40.30 -12.38
CA MET A 1120 77.04 -40.11 -10.92
C MET A 1120 77.31 -41.43 -10.18
N ALA A 1121 76.89 -42.57 -10.73
CA ALA A 1121 77.17 -43.90 -10.18
C ALA A 1121 78.62 -44.36 -10.41
N GLY A 1122 79.27 -43.95 -11.51
CA GLY A 1122 80.67 -44.25 -11.81
C GLY A 1122 81.73 -43.44 -11.04
N LYS A 1123 81.32 -42.59 -10.08
CA LYS A 1123 82.20 -41.80 -9.20
C LYS A 1123 82.22 -42.27 -7.74
N LYS A 1124 81.76 -43.50 -7.47
CA LYS A 1124 81.93 -44.18 -6.17
C LYS A 1124 82.94 -45.30 -6.27
#